data_AF-A0A0F9U4C1-F1
#
_entry.id   AF-A0A0F9U4C1-F1
#
_cell.length_a   1.000
_cell.length_b   1.000
_cell.length_c   1.000
_cell.angle_alpha   90.00
_cell.angle_beta   90.00
_cell.angle_gamma   90.00
#
_symmetry.space_group_name_H-M   'P 1'
#
loop_
_entity.id
_entity.type
_entity.pdbx_description
1 polymer ?
#
loop_
_entity_poly.entity_id
_entity_poly.type
_entity_poly.pdbx_seq_one_letter_code
_entity_poly.pdbx_strand_id
1 'polypeptide(L)'
;MASPKVYKSYRSLHPGMGQAVAERTILRKKEDGTWEDWGDVADRVALGNSLLCPDVQDQKPEYMMLRKHISKATLLMSGRHLQHGDGHQPQRNMEIFTNCATSAASFILFYLLLNGSGVGRCYDDDMMLVNWDNAPNVRCVLDEDHPDFDWSAHESSRDAIHKYGEGRDTLWFKIPDDREGWAKALEIWENAAFEKIHKDKILVLDFSDVRSKGNPIKGMQNRPASGPVPLMNAFQKACTLKGAGLSPWRQAMYIDHYFAECVLVGGARRAARMSTKHWKDESVFGFITVKRPIEFLGKKLDEIIEIRNDAAERGDMPPQGFLWSSNNSVSIDKEFWHLIDIKRGTEGHMEPLAQHARKVLKMISEASYGDGTGEPGLINVDKLVQKDDRWEDLNRGDYVGSAKYQIEDDTQILMSKLAKKAKRKKFHTIVNPCGEIALNVLGGYCVIADVVPYHADTLDEAEEAFRAVTRALIRVNLMDSFYSLEVNRTNRIGVGMTGVHEFAWKFFGYGFRDLIDEEKSKDFWMTLNRFNEAVYDEAIKYSKELNVVAPHTMTTIKPAGTTSKLFGLTEGWHLPAMAWYLRWVQFREDDPLIREYTKAGYPAKNLTQYQSTVIIGFPTAPTIASLNMGDKMVTAGEATPEEQYKWLMLGEKYWINGVDENNDPKKETYGNQISYTLKYKPTEIDYKHFRDMLVQYQSQIRACSVMPQIDVAAFEYQPEEAITKASYEEMSRAIGRKMAEDIGKEHVDCDNGACPVDFDIEDKSALQGIRA
;
A
#
# COMPACT_ATOMS: atom_id res chain seq x y z
N MET A 1 11.86 -27.58 23.82
CA MET A 1 10.99 -28.42 22.98
C MET A 1 11.81 -28.88 21.78
N ALA A 2 11.84 -30.18 21.49
CA ALA A 2 12.58 -30.71 20.34
C ALA A 2 11.96 -30.20 19.03
N SER A 3 12.81 -29.71 18.11
CA SER A 3 12.41 -29.16 16.81
C SER A 3 11.58 -30.20 16.03
N PRO A 4 10.32 -29.91 15.64
CA PRO A 4 9.55 -30.80 14.79
C PRO A 4 10.28 -31.02 13.48
N LYS A 5 10.25 -32.24 12.92
CA LYS A 5 10.85 -32.55 11.61
C LYS A 5 10.28 -31.58 10.56
N VAL A 6 11.10 -30.61 10.21
CA VAL A 6 10.80 -29.51 9.30
C VAL A 6 10.60 -30.05 7.89
N TYR A 7 9.54 -29.60 7.19
CA TYR A 7 9.39 -29.80 5.75
C TYR A 7 10.63 -29.19 5.06
N LYS A 8 11.56 -30.04 4.59
CA LYS A 8 12.85 -29.59 4.03
C LYS A 8 12.73 -28.87 2.68
N SER A 9 11.61 -29.03 1.98
CA SER A 9 11.38 -28.41 0.67
C SER A 9 10.65 -27.07 0.85
N TYR A 10 11.23 -25.99 0.32
CA TYR A 10 10.61 -24.68 0.19
C TYR A 10 10.77 -24.18 -1.26
N ARG A 11 9.87 -23.28 -1.70
CA ARG A 11 9.92 -22.73 -3.06
C ARG A 11 11.09 -21.75 -3.19
N SER A 12 11.86 -21.90 -4.27
CA SER A 12 12.91 -20.95 -4.63
C SER A 12 12.32 -19.60 -5.02
N LEU A 13 13.00 -18.53 -4.62
CA LEU A 13 12.69 -17.17 -5.07
C LEU A 13 12.94 -17.05 -6.57
N HIS A 14 12.20 -16.15 -7.23
CA HIS A 14 12.45 -15.87 -8.64
C HIS A 14 13.87 -15.30 -8.80
N PRO A 15 14.70 -15.86 -9.70
CA PRO A 15 16.06 -15.40 -9.88
C PRO A 15 16.11 -13.92 -10.30
N GLY A 16 17.15 -13.22 -9.88
CA GLY A 16 17.30 -11.79 -10.11
C GLY A 16 16.34 -10.96 -9.25
N MET A 17 15.18 -10.58 -9.80
CA MET A 17 14.27 -9.64 -9.14
C MET A 17 13.71 -10.16 -7.81
N GLY A 18 13.28 -11.42 -7.75
CA GLY A 18 12.69 -12.00 -6.55
C GLY A 18 13.70 -12.03 -5.40
N GLN A 19 14.91 -12.51 -5.69
CA GLN A 19 16.03 -12.52 -4.74
C GLN A 19 16.38 -11.11 -4.24
N ALA A 20 16.58 -10.15 -5.15
CA ALA A 20 16.93 -8.77 -4.79
C ALA A 20 15.85 -8.09 -3.93
N VAL A 21 14.57 -8.33 -4.23
CA VAL A 21 13.46 -7.83 -3.39
C VAL A 21 13.49 -8.50 -2.02
N ALA A 22 13.70 -9.82 -1.97
CA ALA A 22 13.75 -10.57 -0.72
C ALA A 22 14.88 -10.07 0.19
N GLU A 23 16.12 -9.99 -0.29
CA GLU A 23 17.28 -9.52 0.48
C GLU A 23 17.12 -8.08 0.97
N ARG A 24 16.56 -7.21 0.14
CA ARG A 24 16.37 -5.81 0.50
C ARG A 24 15.26 -5.59 1.53
N THR A 25 14.27 -6.47 1.59
CA THR A 25 13.00 -6.16 2.30
C THR A 25 12.52 -7.22 3.28
N ILE A 26 12.70 -8.51 3.00
CA ILE A 26 12.10 -9.62 3.74
C ILE A 26 13.15 -10.42 4.53
N LEU A 27 14.22 -10.84 3.87
CA LEU A 27 15.25 -11.69 4.45
C LEU A 27 16.04 -10.89 5.48
N ARG A 28 16.35 -11.53 6.61
CA ARG A 28 17.21 -10.97 7.65
C ARG A 28 18.59 -11.60 7.58
N LYS A 29 19.61 -10.91 8.10
CA LYS A 29 20.91 -11.53 8.33
C LYS A 29 20.86 -12.38 9.60
N LYS A 30 21.36 -13.61 9.49
CA LYS A 30 21.58 -14.54 10.61
C LYS A 30 22.80 -14.08 11.43
N GLU A 31 22.99 -14.68 12.60
CA GLU A 31 24.10 -14.37 13.50
C GLU A 31 25.48 -14.66 12.88
N ASP A 32 25.55 -15.66 12.00
CA ASP A 32 26.76 -16.03 11.23
C ASP A 32 27.01 -15.10 10.02
N GLY A 33 26.15 -14.10 9.81
CA GLY A 33 26.26 -13.13 8.73
C GLY A 33 25.62 -13.55 7.40
N THR A 34 25.14 -14.79 7.25
CA THR A 34 24.43 -15.22 6.04
C THR A 34 23.01 -14.68 6.01
N TRP A 35 22.36 -14.68 4.86
CA TRP A 35 20.94 -14.33 4.75
C TRP A 35 20.03 -15.50 5.16
N GLU A 36 18.84 -15.17 5.68
CA GLU A 36 17.69 -16.09 5.71
C GLU A 36 17.39 -16.62 4.31
N ASP A 37 16.93 -17.86 4.21
CA ASP A 37 16.25 -18.38 3.03
C ASP A 37 14.73 -18.30 3.19
N TRP A 38 13.97 -18.71 2.16
CA TRP A 38 12.51 -18.68 2.23
C TRP A 38 11.92 -19.68 3.25
N GLY A 39 12.63 -20.78 3.53
CA GLY A 39 12.27 -21.72 4.58
C GLY A 39 12.34 -21.08 5.97
N ASP A 40 13.42 -20.34 6.25
CA ASP A 40 13.57 -19.58 7.50
C ASP A 40 12.42 -18.57 7.69
N VAL A 41 12.06 -17.85 6.62
CA VAL A 41 10.91 -16.92 6.63
C VAL A 41 9.61 -17.65 6.93
N ALA A 42 9.36 -18.79 6.28
CA ALA A 42 8.18 -19.61 6.53
C ALA A 42 8.12 -20.06 7.99
N ASP A 43 9.25 -20.47 8.57
CA ASP A 43 9.37 -20.88 9.96
C ASP A 43 9.04 -19.77 10.94
N ARG A 44 9.73 -18.62 10.84
CA ARG A 44 9.53 -17.54 11.83
C ARG A 44 8.17 -16.88 11.72
N VAL A 45 7.64 -16.71 10.50
CA VAL A 45 6.33 -16.07 10.29
C VAL A 45 5.20 -16.99 10.77
N ALA A 46 5.26 -18.27 10.46
CA ALA A 46 4.26 -19.23 10.94
C ALA A 46 4.31 -19.36 12.46
N LEU A 47 5.51 -19.40 13.05
CA LEU A 47 5.68 -19.45 14.50
C LEU A 47 5.04 -18.23 15.17
N GLY A 48 5.41 -17.02 14.74
CA GLY A 48 4.89 -15.77 15.31
C GLY A 48 3.37 -15.68 15.27
N ASN A 49 2.76 -16.06 14.14
CA ASN A 49 1.30 -16.05 14.00
C ASN A 49 0.62 -17.14 14.82
N SER A 50 1.20 -18.34 14.89
CA SER A 50 0.64 -19.45 15.68
C SER A 50 0.62 -19.15 17.18
N LEU A 51 1.60 -18.40 17.69
CA LEU A 51 1.67 -18.00 19.10
C LEU A 51 0.56 -17.02 19.51
N LEU A 52 -0.21 -16.49 18.55
CA LEU A 52 -1.40 -15.69 18.81
C LEU A 52 -2.64 -16.53 19.15
N CYS A 53 -2.59 -17.86 19.00
CA CYS A 53 -3.67 -18.73 19.45
C CYS A 53 -3.86 -18.58 20.97
N PRO A 54 -5.10 -18.35 21.45
CA PRO A 54 -5.40 -18.34 22.88
C PRO A 54 -5.13 -19.70 23.55
N ASP A 55 -5.43 -20.81 22.86
CA ASP A 55 -5.11 -22.16 23.33
C ASP A 55 -3.74 -22.62 22.80
N VAL A 56 -2.89 -23.07 23.72
CA VAL A 56 -1.55 -23.59 23.42
C VAL A 56 -1.62 -24.88 22.60
N GLN A 57 -2.69 -25.68 22.72
CA GLN A 57 -2.85 -26.91 21.96
C GLN A 57 -3.02 -26.66 20.45
N ASP A 58 -3.59 -25.51 20.09
CA ASP A 58 -3.84 -25.13 18.69
C ASP A 58 -2.60 -24.52 18.03
N GLN A 59 -1.62 -24.05 18.80
CA GLN A 59 -0.41 -23.41 18.26
C GLN A 59 0.34 -24.34 17.29
N LYS A 60 0.50 -25.61 17.65
CA LYS A 60 1.26 -26.56 16.82
C LYS A 60 0.53 -26.91 15.51
N PRO A 61 -0.76 -27.29 15.50
CA PRO A 61 -1.53 -27.46 14.26
C PRO A 61 -1.50 -26.23 13.35
N GLU A 62 -1.73 -25.03 13.91
CA GLU A 62 -1.71 -23.77 13.15
C GLU A 62 -0.34 -23.46 12.55
N TYR A 63 0.73 -23.66 13.33
CA TYR A 63 2.10 -23.52 12.84
C TYR A 63 2.36 -24.44 11.65
N MET A 64 2.02 -25.73 11.78
CA MET A 64 2.30 -26.72 10.73
C MET A 64 1.55 -26.39 9.43
N MET A 65 0.28 -26.00 9.53
CA MET A 65 -0.56 -25.64 8.39
C MET A 65 -0.04 -24.36 7.72
N LEU A 66 0.18 -23.30 8.49
CA LEU A 66 0.63 -22.01 7.94
C LEU A 66 2.05 -22.12 7.35
N ARG A 67 2.97 -22.82 8.03
CA ARG A 67 4.33 -23.04 7.54
C ARG A 67 4.33 -23.82 6.22
N LYS A 68 3.48 -24.85 6.08
CA LYS A 68 3.33 -25.61 4.82
C LYS A 68 3.03 -24.65 3.66
N HIS A 69 2.01 -23.82 3.79
CA HIS A 69 1.60 -22.93 2.71
C HIS A 69 2.58 -21.78 2.44
N ILE A 70 3.20 -21.20 3.47
CA ILE A 70 4.24 -20.17 3.27
C ILE A 70 5.46 -20.80 2.59
N SER A 71 5.95 -21.96 3.03
CA SER A 71 7.12 -22.62 2.44
C SER A 71 6.93 -22.98 0.97
N LYS A 72 5.72 -23.43 0.57
CA LYS A 72 5.35 -23.66 -0.83
C LYS A 72 5.05 -22.37 -1.61
N ALA A 73 5.01 -21.23 -0.93
CA ALA A 73 4.55 -19.94 -1.44
C ALA A 73 3.13 -19.99 -2.04
N THR A 74 2.28 -20.91 -1.59
CA THR A 74 0.84 -20.91 -1.90
C THR A 74 0.09 -19.88 -1.07
N LEU A 75 0.70 -19.38 0.01
CA LEU A 75 0.21 -18.30 0.85
C LEU A 75 1.34 -17.30 1.11
N LEU A 76 1.08 -16.02 0.86
CA LEU A 76 1.97 -14.90 1.11
C LEU A 76 1.32 -13.92 2.09
N MET A 77 1.82 -13.89 3.33
CA MET A 77 1.42 -12.86 4.29
C MET A 77 1.77 -11.45 3.77
N SER A 78 1.22 -10.39 4.37
CA SER A 78 1.60 -9.01 4.00
C SER A 78 3.12 -8.82 4.05
N GLY A 79 3.66 -7.92 3.21
CA GLY A 79 5.10 -7.63 3.22
C GLY A 79 5.63 -7.25 4.61
N ARG A 80 4.82 -6.57 5.43
CA ARG A 80 5.13 -6.27 6.83
C ARG A 80 5.14 -7.51 7.71
N HIS A 81 4.19 -8.43 7.57
CA HIS A 81 4.23 -9.71 8.27
C HIS A 81 5.44 -10.55 7.86
N LEU A 82 5.75 -10.64 6.57
CA LEU A 82 6.93 -11.36 6.09
C LEU A 82 8.23 -10.72 6.62
N GLN A 83 8.28 -9.40 6.74
CA GLN A 83 9.44 -8.69 7.28
C GLN A 83 9.56 -8.87 8.80
N HIS A 84 8.45 -8.79 9.55
CA HIS A 84 8.46 -8.62 11.02
C HIS A 84 8.04 -9.86 11.80
N GLY A 85 7.31 -10.81 11.21
CA GLY A 85 6.82 -12.03 11.87
C GLY A 85 7.95 -12.89 12.43
N ASP A 86 7.88 -13.17 13.74
CA ASP A 86 8.79 -14.05 14.47
C ASP A 86 8.16 -14.40 15.84
N GLY A 87 8.87 -15.19 16.65
CA GLY A 87 8.41 -15.61 17.98
C GLY A 87 8.09 -14.46 18.96
N HIS A 88 8.52 -13.23 18.68
CA HIS A 88 8.19 -12.03 19.48
C HIS A 88 6.96 -11.28 18.96
N GLN A 89 6.20 -11.84 18.04
CA GLN A 89 4.99 -11.22 17.50
C GLN A 89 3.95 -10.90 18.59
N PRO A 90 3.65 -11.77 19.57
CA PRO A 90 2.66 -11.48 20.61
C PRO A 90 3.00 -10.29 21.52
N GLN A 91 4.28 -9.88 21.61
CA GLN A 91 4.72 -8.76 22.46
C GLN A 91 4.79 -7.42 21.72
N ARG A 92 4.31 -7.37 20.48
CA ARG A 92 4.36 -6.20 19.61
C ARG A 92 2.96 -5.79 19.18
N ASN A 93 2.76 -4.48 19.02
CA ASN A 93 1.48 -3.96 18.57
C ASN A 93 1.19 -4.36 17.12
N MET A 94 -0.10 -4.51 16.83
CA MET A 94 -0.66 -4.91 15.55
C MET A 94 -0.21 -3.99 14.39
N GLU A 95 -0.11 -2.67 14.60
CA GLU A 95 0.26 -1.70 13.55
C GLU A 95 1.62 -1.96 12.90
N ILE A 96 2.51 -2.69 13.57
CA ILE A 96 3.81 -3.07 12.99
C ILE A 96 3.62 -4.07 11.83
N PHE A 97 2.56 -4.86 11.85
CA PHE A 97 2.31 -5.95 10.91
C PHE A 97 1.28 -5.61 9.81
N THR A 98 0.60 -4.48 9.95
CA THR A 98 -0.39 -3.97 8.99
C THR A 98 0.22 -2.94 8.04
N ASN A 99 -0.09 -3.03 6.76
CA ASN A 99 0.50 -2.12 5.75
C ASN A 99 -0.18 -0.75 5.71
N CYS A 100 -1.45 -0.68 6.09
CA CYS A 100 -2.26 0.52 5.96
C CYS A 100 -3.31 0.61 7.08
N ALA A 101 -3.79 1.83 7.28
CA ALA A 101 -4.84 2.16 8.22
C ALA A 101 -5.68 3.35 7.71
N THR A 102 -6.71 3.72 8.47
CA THR A 102 -7.39 5.02 8.35
C THR A 102 -7.18 5.87 9.60
N SER A 103 -7.55 7.15 9.54
CA SER A 103 -7.45 8.08 10.66
C SER A 103 -8.53 9.17 10.59
N ALA A 104 -8.92 9.69 11.76
CA ALA A 104 -9.78 10.87 11.89
C ALA A 104 -9.04 12.16 12.28
N ALA A 105 -7.86 12.04 12.91
CA ALA A 105 -7.05 13.16 13.42
C ALA A 105 -5.64 13.18 12.83
N SER A 106 -4.99 14.35 12.84
CA SER A 106 -3.64 14.53 12.29
C SER A 106 -2.58 13.79 13.12
N PHE A 107 -2.68 13.80 14.45
CA PHE A 107 -1.75 13.09 15.33
C PHE A 107 -1.81 11.57 15.13
N ILE A 108 -3.01 11.03 14.93
CA ILE A 108 -3.24 9.61 14.65
C ILE A 108 -2.61 9.23 13.31
N LEU A 109 -2.86 10.04 12.28
CA LEU A 109 -2.28 9.84 10.96
C LEU A 109 -0.75 9.81 11.06
N PHE A 110 -0.16 10.78 11.77
CA PHE A 110 1.28 10.86 11.95
C PHE A 110 1.83 9.65 12.71
N TYR A 111 1.19 9.23 13.80
CA TYR A 111 1.58 8.03 14.55
C TYR A 111 1.61 6.78 13.66
N LEU A 112 0.59 6.57 12.84
CA LEU A 112 0.51 5.42 11.95
C LEU A 112 1.55 5.47 10.82
N LEU A 113 1.84 6.66 10.29
CA LEU A 113 2.94 6.85 9.33
C LEU A 113 4.30 6.51 9.95
N LEU A 114 4.56 6.93 11.20
CA LEU A 114 5.79 6.59 11.94
C LEU A 114 5.92 5.07 12.18
N ASN A 115 4.80 4.36 12.29
CA ASN A 115 4.77 2.90 12.36
C ASN A 115 5.02 2.22 11.00
N GLY A 116 5.07 2.98 9.91
CA GLY A 116 5.30 2.52 8.54
C GLY A 116 4.02 2.04 7.83
N SER A 117 2.85 2.44 8.33
CA SER A 117 1.58 2.22 7.65
C SER A 117 1.25 3.37 6.70
N GLY A 118 0.65 3.09 5.54
CA GLY A 118 -0.03 4.12 4.75
C GLY A 118 -1.38 4.49 5.39
N VAL A 119 -1.83 5.74 5.30
CA VAL A 119 -3.02 6.20 6.02
C VAL A 119 -4.05 6.90 5.12
N GLY A 120 -5.28 6.39 5.12
CA GLY A 120 -6.45 7.07 4.54
C GLY A 120 -7.11 8.04 5.53
N ARG A 121 -7.55 9.21 5.08
CA ARG A 121 -8.28 10.18 5.91
C ARG A 121 -9.42 10.84 5.14
N CYS A 122 -10.55 11.00 5.83
CA CYS A 122 -11.68 11.77 5.37
C CYS A 122 -11.44 13.26 5.67
N TYR A 123 -11.54 14.11 4.64
CA TYR A 123 -11.45 15.57 4.72
C TYR A 123 -12.80 16.24 4.52
N ASP A 124 -13.89 15.54 4.84
CA ASP A 124 -15.22 16.13 4.81
C ASP A 124 -15.30 17.30 5.80
N ASP A 125 -16.03 18.35 5.45
CA ASP A 125 -16.02 19.60 6.22
C ASP A 125 -16.52 19.40 7.67
N ASP A 126 -17.44 18.46 7.86
CA ASP A 126 -18.00 18.11 9.17
C ASP A 126 -17.06 17.26 10.06
N MET A 127 -16.04 16.64 9.46
CA MET A 127 -14.99 15.88 10.15
C MET A 127 -13.78 16.74 10.53
N MET A 128 -13.62 17.91 9.92
CA MET A 128 -12.52 18.84 10.18
C MET A 128 -12.82 19.76 11.36
N LEU A 129 -12.84 19.19 12.56
CA LEU A 129 -13.22 19.89 13.80
C LEU A 129 -12.16 20.87 14.33
N VAL A 130 -10.92 20.73 13.89
CA VAL A 130 -9.79 21.54 14.34
C VAL A 130 -9.58 22.70 13.38
N ASN A 131 -9.70 23.93 13.89
CA ASN A 131 -9.21 25.12 13.20
C ASN A 131 -7.88 25.54 13.84
N TRP A 132 -6.82 25.37 13.07
CA TRP A 132 -5.43 25.59 13.47
C TRP A 132 -5.08 27.07 13.66
N ASP A 133 -5.96 27.99 13.27
CA ASP A 133 -5.83 29.40 13.65
C ASP A 133 -5.90 29.61 15.16
N ASN A 134 -6.45 28.64 15.90
CA ASN A 134 -6.53 28.68 17.36
C ASN A 134 -5.39 27.91 18.04
N ALA A 135 -4.47 27.32 17.28
CA ALA A 135 -3.34 26.59 17.85
C ALA A 135 -2.38 27.55 18.58
N PRO A 136 -1.71 27.13 19.67
CA PRO A 136 -0.66 27.93 20.29
C PRO A 136 0.51 28.13 19.31
N ASN A 137 1.30 29.17 19.55
CA ASN A 137 2.52 29.40 18.79
C ASN A 137 3.59 28.40 19.22
N VAL A 138 4.17 27.65 18.29
CA VAL A 138 5.17 26.62 18.63
C VAL A 138 6.59 27.21 18.61
N ARG A 139 7.40 26.81 19.59
CA ARG A 139 8.85 27.03 19.61
C ARG A 139 9.55 25.68 19.73
N CYS A 140 10.29 25.28 18.69
CA CYS A 140 11.10 24.08 18.74
C CYS A 140 12.48 24.44 19.28
N VAL A 141 12.94 23.71 20.28
CA VAL A 141 14.24 23.93 20.93
C VAL A 141 15.04 22.65 20.93
N LEU A 142 16.35 22.79 20.99
CA LEU A 142 17.30 21.69 20.99
C LEU A 142 18.49 22.08 21.87
N ASP A 143 19.01 21.15 22.67
CA ASP A 143 20.18 21.42 23.51
C ASP A 143 21.37 21.88 22.67
N GLU A 144 22.11 22.88 23.16
CA GLU A 144 23.29 23.46 22.50
C GLU A 144 24.43 22.45 22.30
N ASP A 145 24.47 21.39 23.14
CA ASP A 145 25.42 20.29 23.04
C ASP A 145 24.91 19.13 22.16
N HIS A 146 23.67 19.18 21.65
CA HIS A 146 23.13 18.13 20.79
C HIS A 146 23.89 18.08 19.44
N PRO A 147 24.28 16.90 18.92
CA PRO A 147 25.09 16.80 17.69
C PRO A 147 24.48 17.43 16.43
N ASP A 148 23.15 17.52 16.37
CA ASP A 148 22.41 18.16 15.27
C ASP A 148 22.07 19.65 15.53
N PHE A 149 22.64 20.27 16.56
CA PHE A 149 22.43 21.69 16.86
C PHE A 149 23.13 22.60 15.84
N ASP A 150 22.45 23.67 15.43
CA ASP A 150 22.96 24.67 14.47
C ASP A 150 22.67 26.07 15.03
N TRP A 151 23.73 26.78 15.42
CA TRP A 151 23.66 28.14 15.99
C TRP A 151 23.01 29.17 15.06
N SER A 152 22.95 28.91 13.75
CA SER A 152 22.32 29.80 12.78
C SER A 152 20.82 29.58 12.62
N ALA A 153 20.30 28.44 13.08
CA ALA A 153 18.95 27.98 12.80
C ALA A 153 18.13 27.60 14.04
N HIS A 154 18.79 27.16 15.11
CA HIS A 154 18.14 26.57 16.28
C HIS A 154 18.22 27.48 17.51
N GLU A 155 17.18 27.44 18.33
CA GLU A 155 17.15 28.07 19.65
C GLU A 155 17.52 27.03 20.70
N SER A 156 18.47 27.36 21.58
CA SER A 156 18.89 26.42 22.62
C SER A 156 17.83 26.30 23.72
N SER A 157 17.74 25.12 24.34
CA SER A 157 16.85 24.88 25.48
C SER A 157 17.08 25.89 26.61
N ARG A 158 18.35 26.24 26.86
CA ARG A 158 18.74 27.25 27.85
C ARG A 158 18.23 28.64 27.50
N ASP A 159 18.42 29.08 26.25
CA ASP A 159 17.93 30.38 25.77
C ASP A 159 16.40 30.47 25.83
N ALA A 160 15.72 29.40 25.46
CA ALA A 160 14.26 29.31 25.53
C ALA A 160 13.74 29.39 26.98
N ILE A 161 14.39 28.70 27.93
CA ILE A 161 14.04 28.80 29.36
C ILE A 161 14.22 30.25 29.83
N HIS A 162 15.31 30.91 29.43
CA HIS A 162 15.56 32.31 29.80
C HIS A 162 14.52 33.27 29.23
N LYS A 163 14.07 33.06 27.98
CA LYS A 163 13.11 33.94 27.29
C LYS A 163 11.65 33.70 27.68
N TYR A 164 11.24 32.43 27.71
CA TYR A 164 9.83 32.04 27.84
C TYR A 164 9.45 31.61 29.26
N GLY A 165 10.43 31.14 30.05
CA GLY A 165 10.25 30.66 31.42
C GLY A 165 9.16 29.59 31.56
N GLU A 166 8.68 29.41 32.79
CA GLU A 166 7.56 28.52 33.14
C GLU A 166 6.28 29.32 33.45
N GLY A 167 6.11 30.47 32.80
CA GLY A 167 4.94 31.33 33.01
C GLY A 167 3.63 30.66 32.62
N ARG A 168 2.51 31.17 33.16
CA ARG A 168 1.15 30.62 32.93
C ARG A 168 0.69 30.48 31.47
N ASP A 169 1.33 31.22 30.56
CA ASP A 169 1.00 31.30 29.13
C ASP A 169 2.01 30.52 28.25
N THR A 170 2.93 29.76 28.88
CA THR A 170 3.93 28.91 28.23
C THR A 170 3.70 27.45 28.63
N LEU A 171 3.48 26.59 27.64
CA LEU A 171 3.41 25.14 27.80
C LEU A 171 4.75 24.53 27.38
N TRP A 172 5.23 23.52 28.10
CA TRP A 172 6.45 22.80 27.76
C TRP A 172 6.15 21.32 27.55
N PHE A 173 6.70 20.76 26.48
CA PHE A 173 6.71 19.32 26.28
C PHE A 173 8.10 18.87 25.83
N LYS A 174 8.77 18.11 26.69
CA LYS A 174 10.04 17.46 26.36
C LYS A 174 9.76 16.15 25.65
N ILE A 175 10.20 16.04 24.41
CA ILE A 175 9.83 14.96 23.50
C ILE A 175 10.72 13.73 23.77
N PRO A 176 10.13 12.59 24.18
CA PRO A 176 10.87 11.34 24.32
C PRO A 176 11.46 10.85 22.98
N ASP A 177 12.55 10.08 23.05
CA ASP A 177 13.23 9.48 21.89
C ASP A 177 12.54 8.23 21.34
N ASP A 178 11.25 8.37 21.03
CA ASP A 178 10.43 7.33 20.41
C ASP A 178 9.33 7.94 19.51
N ARG A 179 8.71 7.08 18.69
CA ARG A 179 7.65 7.50 17.75
C ARG A 179 6.39 7.93 18.50
N GLU A 180 6.13 7.37 19.67
CA GLU A 180 5.01 7.71 20.53
C GLU A 180 5.13 9.17 21.01
N GLY A 181 6.31 9.59 21.47
CA GLY A 181 6.64 10.96 21.87
C GLY A 181 6.52 11.96 20.71
N TRP A 182 6.98 11.58 19.52
CA TRP A 182 6.82 12.41 18.32
C TRP A 182 5.34 12.64 17.98
N ALA A 183 4.53 11.60 18.00
CA ALA A 183 3.09 11.71 17.77
C ALA A 183 2.38 12.47 18.90
N LYS A 184 2.81 12.30 20.15
CA LYS A 184 2.29 13.01 21.32
C LYS A 184 2.49 14.52 21.22
N ALA A 185 3.62 14.98 20.70
CA ALA A 185 3.84 16.41 20.45
C ALA A 185 2.78 17.01 19.51
N LEU A 186 2.40 16.28 18.45
CA LEU A 186 1.34 16.70 17.52
C LEU A 186 -0.06 16.59 18.15
N GLU A 187 -0.30 15.56 18.97
CA GLU A 187 -1.56 15.41 19.73
C GLU A 187 -1.82 16.63 20.62
N ILE A 188 -0.83 17.03 21.43
CA ILE A 188 -0.93 18.20 22.31
C ILE A 188 -1.24 19.46 21.50
N TRP A 189 -0.57 19.65 20.36
CA TRP A 189 -0.78 20.82 19.52
C TRP A 189 -2.16 20.83 18.83
N GLU A 190 -2.60 19.68 18.31
CA GLU A 190 -3.92 19.50 17.67
C GLU A 190 -5.06 19.69 18.69
N ASN A 191 -4.93 19.12 19.89
CA ASN A 191 -5.93 19.29 20.95
C ASN A 191 -5.99 20.74 21.46
N ALA A 192 -4.84 21.40 21.67
CA ALA A 192 -4.81 22.81 22.07
C ALA A 192 -5.49 23.74 21.04
N ALA A 193 -5.36 23.42 19.75
CA ALA A 193 -6.08 24.11 18.68
C ALA A 193 -7.61 23.86 18.72
N PHE A 194 -8.02 22.64 19.06
CA PHE A 194 -9.43 22.27 19.21
C PHE A 194 -10.10 22.96 20.42
N GLU A 195 -9.40 23.12 21.53
CA GLU A 195 -9.89 23.76 22.75
C GLU A 195 -10.05 25.27 22.61
N LYS A 196 -9.24 25.89 21.73
CA LYS A 196 -9.27 27.31 21.36
C LYS A 196 -8.83 28.30 22.43
N ILE A 197 -8.62 27.85 23.67
CA ILE A 197 -8.16 28.70 24.79
C ILE A 197 -6.63 28.91 24.81
N HIS A 198 -5.91 28.30 23.88
CA HIS A 198 -4.44 28.35 23.78
C HIS A 198 -3.91 29.21 22.64
N LYS A 199 -4.79 29.89 21.89
CA LYS A 199 -4.43 30.63 20.66
C LYS A 199 -3.28 31.63 20.83
N ASP A 200 -3.25 32.35 21.95
CA ASP A 200 -2.27 33.41 22.21
C ASP A 200 -1.12 32.92 23.13
N LYS A 201 -1.08 31.62 23.43
CA LYS A 201 -0.04 30.99 24.26
C LYS A 201 1.11 30.46 23.41
N ILE A 202 2.19 30.09 24.09
CA ILE A 202 3.37 29.45 23.50
C ILE A 202 3.41 27.98 23.90
N LEU A 203 3.68 27.09 22.96
CA LEU A 203 4.02 25.69 23.19
C LEU A 203 5.49 25.48 22.83
N VAL A 204 6.33 25.26 23.83
CA VAL A 204 7.74 24.92 23.64
C VAL A 204 7.86 23.39 23.54
N LEU A 205 8.40 22.94 22.41
CA LEU A 205 8.70 21.55 22.11
C LEU A 205 10.21 21.35 22.20
N ASP A 206 10.65 20.62 23.22
CA ASP A 206 12.07 20.35 23.48
C ASP A 206 12.47 18.99 22.89
N PHE A 207 13.31 19.02 21.87
CA PHE A 207 13.80 17.86 21.13
C PHE A 207 15.13 17.31 21.65
N SER A 208 15.66 17.84 22.76
CA SER A 208 17.00 17.53 23.26
C SER A 208 17.26 16.05 23.54
N ASP A 209 16.22 15.28 23.87
CA ASP A 209 16.35 13.84 24.15
C ASP A 209 16.30 12.98 22.87
N VAL A 210 15.81 13.52 21.75
CA VAL A 210 15.67 12.79 20.49
C VAL A 210 17.05 12.48 19.91
N ARG A 211 17.30 11.23 19.56
CA ARG A 211 18.62 10.80 19.07
C ARG A 211 19.06 11.57 17.82
N SER A 212 20.37 11.77 17.71
CA SER A 212 20.95 12.44 16.55
C SER A 212 20.83 11.65 15.25
N LYS A 213 20.94 12.36 14.12
CA LYS A 213 20.96 11.80 12.78
C LYS A 213 22.01 10.71 12.64
N GLY A 214 21.66 9.62 11.96
CA GLY A 214 22.54 8.47 11.74
C GLY A 214 22.47 7.38 12.81
N ASN A 215 21.95 7.67 14.02
CA ASN A 215 21.80 6.65 15.06
C ASN A 215 20.81 5.55 14.66
N PRO A 216 21.00 4.29 15.09
CA PRO A 216 20.16 3.18 14.63
C PRO A 216 18.74 3.24 15.20
N ILE A 217 17.74 2.94 14.36
CA ILE A 217 16.35 2.72 14.76
C ILE A 217 16.11 1.22 14.98
N LYS A 218 15.99 0.83 16.26
CA LYS A 218 15.60 -0.54 16.65
C LYS A 218 14.22 -0.88 16.11
N GLY A 219 14.04 -2.08 15.58
CA GLY A 219 12.77 -2.53 14.96
C GLY A 219 12.57 -2.09 13.50
N MET A 220 13.46 -1.25 12.95
CA MET A 220 13.51 -0.92 11.51
C MET A 220 14.81 -1.40 10.87
N GLN A 221 15.26 -2.62 11.21
CA GLN A 221 16.51 -3.22 10.69
C GLN A 221 17.74 -2.30 10.89
N ASN A 222 17.79 -1.56 12.01
CA ASN A 222 18.86 -0.61 12.35
C ASN A 222 19.10 0.48 11.29
N ARG A 223 18.05 0.88 10.56
CA ARG A 223 18.12 2.04 9.66
C ARG A 223 18.57 3.29 10.40
N PRO A 224 19.36 4.17 9.75
CA PRO A 224 19.81 5.41 10.35
C PRO A 224 18.64 6.37 10.60
N ALA A 225 18.58 6.96 11.80
CA ALA A 225 17.60 7.96 12.18
C ALA A 225 17.80 9.28 11.42
N SER A 226 16.71 10.01 11.23
CA SER A 226 16.73 11.36 10.62
C SER A 226 17.34 12.44 11.51
N GLY A 227 17.41 12.21 12.82
CA GLY A 227 17.60 13.27 13.82
C GLY A 227 16.30 14.05 14.08
N PRO A 228 16.32 15.02 15.03
CA PRO A 228 15.16 15.82 15.41
C PRO A 228 14.77 16.89 14.38
N VAL A 229 15.76 17.41 13.62
CA VAL A 229 15.60 18.59 12.76
C VAL A 229 14.45 18.46 11.74
N PRO A 230 14.23 17.31 11.05
CA PRO A 230 13.12 17.19 10.12
C PRO A 230 11.74 17.35 10.78
N LEU A 231 11.56 16.90 12.03
CA LEU A 231 10.30 17.07 12.75
C LEU A 231 10.14 18.53 13.22
N MET A 232 11.21 19.16 13.69
CA MET A 232 11.22 20.59 14.00
C MET A 232 10.77 21.42 12.78
N ASN A 233 11.31 21.12 11.60
CA ASN A 233 10.94 21.77 10.35
C ASN A 233 9.47 21.53 9.97
N ALA A 234 8.91 20.33 10.22
CA ALA A 234 7.50 20.04 9.97
C ALA A 234 6.59 20.91 10.85
N PHE A 235 6.90 21.06 12.15
CA PHE A 235 6.18 21.98 13.04
C PHE A 235 6.29 23.43 12.58
N GLN A 236 7.49 23.89 12.20
CA GLN A 236 7.70 25.25 11.70
C GLN A 236 6.89 25.53 10.43
N LYS A 237 6.93 24.63 9.43
CA LYS A 237 6.09 24.73 8.22
C LYS A 237 4.61 24.75 8.57
N ALA A 238 4.15 23.85 9.43
CA ALA A 238 2.75 23.77 9.84
C ALA A 238 2.27 25.04 10.56
N CYS A 239 3.12 25.68 11.36
CA CYS A 239 2.80 26.94 12.04
C CYS A 239 2.54 28.11 11.07
N THR A 240 3.10 28.08 9.85
CA THR A 240 2.87 29.14 8.85
C THR A 240 1.43 29.20 8.34
N LEU A 241 0.62 28.14 8.57
CA LEU A 241 -0.78 28.08 8.14
C LEU A 241 -1.70 28.92 9.03
N LYS A 242 -1.29 29.20 10.27
CA LYS A 242 -2.07 30.02 11.21
C LYS A 242 -2.22 31.44 10.68
N GLY A 243 -3.46 31.88 10.50
CA GLY A 243 -3.80 33.20 9.95
C GLY A 243 -3.71 33.28 8.42
N ALA A 244 -3.44 32.18 7.70
CA ALA A 244 -3.32 32.18 6.24
C ALA A 244 -4.67 32.26 5.49
N GLY A 245 -5.80 32.37 6.21
CA GLY A 245 -7.15 32.43 5.62
C GLY A 245 -7.61 31.13 4.97
N LEU A 246 -7.00 29.99 5.35
CA LEU A 246 -7.35 28.67 4.85
C LEU A 246 -8.55 28.08 5.61
N SER A 247 -9.40 27.34 4.91
CA SER A 247 -10.45 26.54 5.55
C SER A 247 -9.84 25.40 6.39
N PRO A 248 -10.53 24.92 7.45
CA PRO A 248 -10.04 23.84 8.31
C PRO A 248 -9.60 22.58 7.56
N TRP A 249 -10.34 22.15 6.53
CA TRP A 249 -9.96 20.98 5.73
C TRP A 249 -8.66 21.20 4.95
N ARG A 250 -8.41 22.42 4.45
CA ARG A 250 -7.15 22.77 3.78
C ARG A 250 -6.01 22.78 4.78
N GLN A 251 -6.18 23.44 5.93
CA GLN A 251 -5.19 23.43 7.01
C GLN A 251 -4.78 22.00 7.36
N ALA A 252 -5.73 21.11 7.61
CA ALA A 252 -5.47 19.70 7.92
C ALA A 252 -4.70 18.99 6.79
N MET A 253 -5.06 19.20 5.52
CA MET A 253 -4.34 18.57 4.39
C MET A 253 -2.87 18.99 4.30
N TYR A 254 -2.57 20.27 4.53
CA TYR A 254 -1.20 20.80 4.55
C TYR A 254 -0.42 20.30 5.77
N ILE A 255 -1.04 20.27 6.95
CA ILE A 255 -0.43 19.73 8.17
C ILE A 255 -0.06 18.27 7.95
N ASP A 256 -1.01 17.44 7.55
CA ASP A 256 -0.76 16.03 7.28
C ASP A 256 0.31 15.83 6.19
N HIS A 257 0.44 16.77 5.25
CA HIS A 257 1.50 16.75 4.24
C HIS A 257 2.89 17.01 4.84
N TYR A 258 3.04 18.06 5.66
CA TYR A 258 4.32 18.38 6.29
C TYR A 258 4.80 17.29 7.24
N PHE A 259 3.89 16.70 8.02
CA PHE A 259 4.23 15.58 8.89
C PHE A 259 4.51 14.29 8.10
N ALA A 260 3.84 14.06 6.97
CA ALA A 260 4.19 12.93 6.08
C ALA A 260 5.56 13.10 5.41
N GLU A 261 5.90 14.33 4.98
CA GLU A 261 7.22 14.66 4.42
C GLU A 261 8.35 14.33 5.40
N CYS A 262 8.17 14.67 6.68
CA CYS A 262 9.13 14.35 7.74
C CYS A 262 9.45 12.85 7.84
N VAL A 263 8.44 11.98 7.68
CA VAL A 263 8.61 10.53 7.81
C VAL A 263 9.49 9.94 6.70
N LEU A 264 9.48 10.53 5.50
CA LEU A 264 10.32 10.07 4.39
C LEU A 264 11.81 10.29 4.63
N VAL A 265 12.17 11.41 5.25
CA VAL A 265 13.55 11.80 5.50
C VAL A 265 14.24 10.82 6.48
N GLY A 266 13.47 10.12 7.32
CA GLY A 266 13.96 9.09 8.26
C GLY A 266 14.16 7.69 7.67
N GLY A 267 14.10 7.54 6.33
CA GLY A 267 14.30 6.25 5.70
C GLY A 267 13.16 5.24 5.93
N ALA A 268 12.04 5.66 6.52
CA ALA A 268 10.79 4.92 6.49
C ALA A 268 10.23 4.96 5.06
N ARG A 269 9.86 3.80 4.53
CA ARG A 269 9.30 3.61 3.17
C ARG A 269 8.13 4.59 2.95
N ARG A 270 8.02 5.15 1.73
CA ARG A 270 7.01 6.14 1.28
C ARG A 270 5.82 6.33 2.24
N ALA A 271 5.77 7.48 2.94
CA ALA A 271 4.57 7.95 3.64
C ALA A 271 3.44 8.11 2.62
N ALA A 272 2.63 7.07 2.47
CA ALA A 272 1.58 7.01 1.47
C ALA A 272 0.24 7.39 2.13
N ARG A 273 -0.37 8.48 1.66
CA ARG A 273 -1.68 8.92 2.15
C ARG A 273 -2.76 8.77 1.08
N MET A 274 -3.99 8.62 1.53
CA MET A 274 -5.19 8.80 0.71
C MET A 274 -6.09 9.84 1.37
N SER A 275 -6.50 10.82 0.59
CA SER A 275 -7.42 11.86 1.02
C SER A 275 -8.75 11.62 0.33
N THR A 276 -9.83 11.53 1.10
CA THR A 276 -11.18 11.39 0.55
C THR A 276 -12.06 12.57 0.92
N LYS A 277 -12.93 12.99 0.00
CA LYS A 277 -13.98 13.98 0.28
C LYS A 277 -15.28 13.64 -0.41
N HIS A 278 -16.40 13.77 0.28
CA HIS A 278 -17.72 13.45 -0.26
C HIS A 278 -18.19 14.49 -1.28
N TRP A 279 -18.82 14.04 -2.36
CA TRP A 279 -19.23 14.89 -3.47
C TRP A 279 -20.23 15.98 -3.10
N LYS A 280 -21.01 15.78 -2.03
CA LYS A 280 -22.00 16.76 -1.53
C LYS A 280 -21.40 17.90 -0.72
N ASP A 281 -20.13 17.81 -0.31
CA ASP A 281 -19.51 18.90 0.44
C ASP A 281 -19.36 20.14 -0.42
N GLU A 282 -19.68 21.30 0.16
CA GLU A 282 -19.60 22.59 -0.53
C GLU A 282 -18.18 22.88 -1.03
N SER A 283 -17.18 22.48 -0.25
CA SER A 283 -15.77 22.72 -0.57
C SER A 283 -15.13 21.64 -1.45
N VAL A 284 -15.89 20.66 -1.95
CA VAL A 284 -15.38 19.57 -2.82
C VAL A 284 -14.66 20.11 -4.07
N PHE A 285 -15.11 21.22 -4.62
CA PHE A 285 -14.48 21.84 -5.79
C PHE A 285 -13.04 22.26 -5.52
N GLY A 286 -12.79 22.82 -4.33
CA GLY A 286 -11.46 23.21 -3.91
C GLY A 286 -10.57 21.99 -3.62
N PHE A 287 -11.14 20.87 -3.22
CA PHE A 287 -10.45 19.61 -2.96
C PHE A 287 -10.02 18.91 -4.25
N ILE A 288 -10.89 18.89 -5.27
CA ILE A 288 -10.61 18.30 -6.59
C ILE A 288 -9.36 18.94 -7.22
N THR A 289 -9.20 20.25 -7.08
CA THR A 289 -8.09 21.00 -7.71
C THR A 289 -6.96 21.36 -6.76
N VAL A 290 -6.98 20.91 -5.50
CA VAL A 290 -5.97 21.32 -4.50
C VAL A 290 -4.54 20.91 -4.87
N LYS A 291 -4.40 19.85 -5.67
CA LYS A 291 -3.12 19.35 -6.19
C LYS A 291 -2.76 19.92 -7.55
N ARG A 292 -3.64 20.69 -8.19
CA ARG A 292 -3.39 21.24 -9.52
C ARG A 292 -2.15 22.15 -9.47
N PRO A 293 -1.16 21.94 -10.36
CA PRO A 293 -0.02 22.84 -10.49
C PRO A 293 -0.47 24.29 -10.68
N ILE A 294 0.28 25.23 -10.11
CA ILE A 294 -0.08 26.65 -10.14
C ILE A 294 -0.12 27.20 -11.57
N GLU A 295 0.70 26.62 -12.45
CA GLU A 295 0.81 26.90 -13.87
C GLU A 295 -0.49 26.58 -14.63
N PHE A 296 -1.32 25.68 -14.10
CA PHE A 296 -2.59 25.27 -14.71
C PHE A 296 -3.79 26.08 -14.19
N LEU A 297 -3.59 26.95 -13.19
CA LEU A 297 -4.69 27.74 -12.61
C LEU A 297 -5.23 28.76 -13.63
N GLY A 298 -6.56 28.80 -13.75
CA GLY A 298 -7.27 29.68 -14.68
C GLY A 298 -7.22 29.25 -16.15
N LYS A 299 -6.48 28.18 -16.49
CA LYS A 299 -6.38 27.65 -17.86
C LYS A 299 -7.53 26.71 -18.20
N LYS A 300 -7.89 26.69 -19.48
CA LYS A 300 -8.81 25.71 -20.07
C LYS A 300 -8.10 24.36 -20.24
N LEU A 301 -8.90 23.31 -20.41
CA LEU A 301 -8.40 21.94 -20.57
C LEU A 301 -7.38 21.83 -21.71
N ASP A 302 -7.69 22.37 -22.89
CA ASP A 302 -6.81 22.28 -24.07
C ASP A 302 -5.47 22.99 -23.85
N GLU A 303 -5.48 24.14 -23.15
CA GLU A 303 -4.26 24.87 -22.79
C GLU A 303 -3.38 24.07 -21.79
N ILE A 304 -4.01 23.34 -20.87
CA ILE A 304 -3.28 22.46 -19.92
C ILE A 304 -2.64 21.29 -20.69
N ILE A 305 -3.37 20.69 -21.61
CA ILE A 305 -2.87 19.59 -22.45
C ILE A 305 -1.70 20.06 -23.32
N GLU A 306 -1.81 21.24 -23.93
CA GLU A 306 -0.75 21.84 -24.74
C GLU A 306 0.53 22.05 -23.90
N ILE A 307 0.43 22.66 -22.71
CA ILE A 307 1.60 22.83 -21.82
C ILE A 307 2.28 21.51 -21.49
N ARG A 308 1.50 20.44 -21.28
CA ARG A 308 2.04 19.11 -20.98
C ARG A 308 2.71 18.48 -22.20
N ASN A 309 2.10 18.62 -23.38
CA ASN A 309 2.67 18.11 -24.62
C ASN A 309 3.97 18.85 -24.94
N ASP A 310 4.01 20.18 -24.80
CA ASP A 310 5.22 20.99 -24.98
C ASP A 310 6.33 20.62 -24.00
N ALA A 311 5.98 20.27 -22.75
CA ALA A 311 6.96 19.74 -21.79
C ALA A 311 7.51 18.38 -22.24
N ALA A 312 6.63 17.46 -22.66
CA ALA A 312 7.02 16.14 -23.14
C ALA A 312 7.90 16.20 -24.41
N GLU A 313 7.57 17.06 -25.38
CA GLU A 313 8.36 17.27 -26.61
C GLU A 313 9.76 17.81 -26.31
N ARG A 314 9.91 18.62 -25.26
CA ARG A 314 11.22 19.14 -24.80
C ARG A 314 11.99 18.17 -23.92
N GLY A 315 11.39 17.05 -23.51
CA GLY A 315 11.99 16.12 -22.55
C GLY A 315 11.90 16.58 -21.09
N ASP A 316 11.08 17.59 -20.79
CA ASP A 316 10.92 18.14 -19.45
C ASP A 316 9.83 17.41 -18.65
N MET A 317 9.96 17.39 -17.33
CA MET A 317 8.82 16.99 -16.48
C MET A 317 7.74 18.08 -16.50
N PRO A 318 6.46 17.71 -16.70
CA PRO A 318 5.37 18.69 -16.63
C PRO A 318 5.25 19.26 -15.21
N PRO A 319 4.64 20.45 -15.05
CA PRO A 319 4.39 21.04 -13.74
C PRO A 319 3.77 20.04 -12.76
N GLN A 320 4.28 19.99 -11.53
CA GLN A 320 3.89 19.02 -10.50
C GLN A 320 3.11 19.68 -9.36
N GLY A 321 2.19 18.91 -8.77
CA GLY A 321 1.43 19.35 -7.60
C GLY A 321 2.27 19.38 -6.32
N PHE A 322 2.06 20.39 -5.48
CA PHE A 322 2.76 20.54 -4.20
C PHE A 322 2.41 19.44 -3.17
N LEU A 323 1.14 19.08 -3.05
CA LEU A 323 0.66 18.12 -2.04
C LEU A 323 0.85 16.65 -2.50
N TRP A 324 2.08 16.27 -2.81
CA TRP A 324 2.43 14.98 -3.42
C TRP A 324 2.33 13.77 -2.46
N SER A 325 2.26 13.99 -1.15
CA SER A 325 2.25 12.91 -0.14
C SER A 325 0.95 12.08 -0.12
N SER A 326 -0.11 12.56 -0.76
CA SER A 326 -1.42 11.89 -0.79
C SER A 326 -1.91 11.75 -2.21
N ASN A 327 -2.58 10.63 -2.49
CA ASN A 327 -3.52 10.59 -3.60
C ASN A 327 -4.90 11.09 -3.15
N ASN A 328 -5.65 11.72 -4.04
CA ASN A 328 -6.97 12.28 -3.71
C ASN A 328 -8.06 11.50 -4.43
N SER A 329 -9.16 11.21 -3.74
CA SER A 329 -10.36 10.60 -4.34
C SER A 329 -11.63 11.28 -3.85
N VAL A 330 -12.62 11.42 -4.74
CA VAL A 330 -13.95 11.90 -4.38
C VAL A 330 -14.84 10.69 -4.08
N SER A 331 -15.46 10.70 -2.91
CA SER A 331 -16.48 9.72 -2.53
C SER A 331 -17.80 10.10 -3.18
N ILE A 332 -18.33 9.17 -3.97
CA ILE A 332 -19.58 9.30 -4.75
C ILE A 332 -20.53 8.15 -4.38
N ASP A 333 -21.81 8.27 -4.74
CA ASP A 333 -22.81 7.25 -4.42
C ASP A 333 -23.85 7.05 -5.54
N LYS A 334 -24.75 6.07 -5.40
CA LYS A 334 -25.86 5.84 -6.34
C LYS A 334 -26.66 7.11 -6.68
N GLU A 335 -26.83 8.02 -5.72
CA GLU A 335 -27.55 9.28 -5.94
C GLU A 335 -26.78 10.21 -6.90
N PHE A 336 -25.46 10.31 -6.73
CA PHE A 336 -24.59 11.05 -7.65
C PHE A 336 -24.78 10.59 -9.11
N TRP A 337 -24.72 9.27 -9.36
CA TRP A 337 -24.90 8.72 -10.70
C TRP A 337 -26.31 8.95 -11.25
N HIS A 338 -27.34 8.73 -10.42
CA HIS A 338 -28.71 9.00 -10.81
C HIS A 338 -28.92 10.45 -11.27
N LEU A 339 -28.33 11.42 -10.56
CA LEU A 339 -28.41 12.85 -10.90
C LEU A 339 -27.66 13.22 -12.19
N ILE A 340 -26.59 12.49 -12.52
CA ILE A 340 -25.84 12.63 -13.78
C ILE A 340 -26.69 12.13 -14.95
N ASP A 341 -27.44 11.04 -14.77
CA ASP A 341 -28.24 10.41 -15.81
C ASP A 341 -29.53 11.17 -16.17
N ILE A 342 -29.93 12.17 -15.36
CA ILE A 342 -31.11 12.99 -15.64
C ILE A 342 -30.93 13.76 -16.96
N LYS A 343 -31.73 13.39 -17.96
CA LYS A 343 -31.64 13.95 -19.32
C LYS A 343 -32.01 15.43 -19.36
N ARG A 344 -31.32 16.19 -20.19
CA ARG A 344 -31.63 17.60 -20.44
C ARG A 344 -33.08 17.77 -20.91
N GLY A 345 -33.79 18.72 -20.30
CA GLY A 345 -35.20 19.00 -20.62
C GLY A 345 -36.22 18.17 -19.82
N THR A 346 -35.77 17.27 -18.95
CA THR A 346 -36.65 16.55 -18.01
C THR A 346 -36.74 17.27 -16.66
N GLU A 347 -37.82 17.02 -15.92
CA GLU A 347 -37.98 17.48 -14.53
C GLU A 347 -36.83 16.95 -13.66
N GLY A 348 -36.33 17.77 -12.72
CA GLY A 348 -35.15 17.42 -11.93
C GLY A 348 -33.80 17.78 -12.59
N HIS A 349 -33.73 17.97 -13.92
CA HIS A 349 -32.45 18.28 -14.57
C HIS A 349 -31.88 19.61 -14.08
N MET A 350 -32.71 20.63 -13.89
CA MET A 350 -32.27 21.96 -13.46
C MET A 350 -32.16 22.12 -11.94
N GLU A 351 -32.44 21.09 -11.15
CA GLU A 351 -32.34 21.15 -9.70
C GLU A 351 -30.90 21.45 -9.24
N PRO A 352 -30.70 22.25 -8.17
CA PRO A 352 -29.37 22.66 -7.71
C PRO A 352 -28.43 21.48 -7.44
N LEU A 353 -28.93 20.40 -6.84
CA LEU A 353 -28.12 19.23 -6.52
C LEU A 353 -27.69 18.46 -7.78
N ALA A 354 -28.54 18.38 -8.79
CA ALA A 354 -28.21 17.76 -10.07
C ALA A 354 -27.16 18.59 -10.84
N GLN A 355 -27.27 19.92 -10.79
CA GLN A 355 -26.26 20.83 -11.33
C GLN A 355 -24.92 20.69 -10.61
N HIS A 356 -24.96 20.59 -9.27
CA HIS A 356 -23.77 20.35 -8.44
C HIS A 356 -23.09 19.04 -8.81
N ALA A 357 -23.82 17.92 -8.88
CA ALA A 357 -23.28 16.61 -9.26
C ALA A 357 -22.59 16.65 -10.64
N ARG A 358 -23.22 17.27 -11.64
CA ARG A 358 -22.61 17.41 -12.98
C ARG A 358 -21.38 18.32 -12.98
N LYS A 359 -21.36 19.37 -12.16
CA LYS A 359 -20.17 20.22 -12.00
C LYS A 359 -19.03 19.45 -11.32
N VAL A 360 -19.33 18.64 -10.31
CA VAL A 360 -18.36 17.76 -9.65
C VAL A 360 -17.77 16.76 -10.66
N LEU A 361 -18.61 16.05 -11.42
CA LEU A 361 -18.15 15.12 -12.46
C LEU A 361 -17.23 15.82 -13.48
N LYS A 362 -17.64 16.98 -13.98
CA LYS A 362 -16.84 17.77 -14.94
C LYS A 362 -15.47 18.12 -14.35
N MET A 363 -15.41 18.62 -13.12
CA MET A 363 -14.14 19.00 -12.49
C MET A 363 -13.25 17.80 -12.22
N ILE A 364 -13.81 16.67 -11.78
CA ILE A 364 -13.07 15.42 -11.58
C ILE A 364 -12.48 14.95 -12.91
N SER A 365 -13.29 14.85 -13.97
CA SER A 365 -12.81 14.36 -15.26
C SER A 365 -11.78 15.30 -15.89
N GLU A 366 -11.96 16.61 -15.77
CA GLU A 366 -11.01 17.61 -16.27
C GLU A 366 -9.68 17.57 -15.51
N ALA A 367 -9.68 17.44 -14.18
CA ALA A 367 -8.46 17.31 -13.41
C ALA A 367 -7.75 15.98 -13.72
N SER A 368 -8.49 14.86 -13.67
CA SER A 368 -7.94 13.52 -13.89
C SER A 368 -7.29 13.36 -15.26
N TYR A 369 -7.94 13.86 -16.31
CA TYR A 369 -7.45 13.77 -17.68
C TYR A 369 -6.43 14.90 -17.99
N GLY A 370 -6.83 16.14 -17.69
CA GLY A 370 -6.10 17.36 -18.07
C GLY A 370 -4.79 17.50 -17.33
N ASP A 371 -4.79 17.33 -16.01
CA ASP A 371 -3.57 17.46 -15.20
C ASP A 371 -2.62 16.27 -15.43
N GLY A 372 -3.12 15.19 -16.05
CA GLY A 372 -2.31 14.04 -16.48
C GLY A 372 -1.98 13.04 -15.39
N THR A 373 -2.59 13.18 -14.22
CA THR A 373 -2.28 12.43 -13.02
C THR A 373 -3.19 11.22 -12.83
N GLY A 374 -4.36 11.19 -13.48
CA GLY A 374 -5.42 10.24 -13.16
C GLY A 374 -6.16 10.58 -11.86
N GLU A 375 -5.99 11.79 -11.33
CA GLU A 375 -6.55 12.24 -10.06
C GLU A 375 -7.47 13.46 -10.19
N PRO A 376 -8.51 13.58 -9.34
CA PRO A 376 -8.84 12.67 -8.24
C PRO A 376 -9.52 11.39 -8.72
N GLY A 377 -9.31 10.30 -7.97
CA GLY A 377 -10.04 9.04 -8.14
C GLY A 377 -11.51 9.15 -7.73
N LEU A 378 -12.28 8.10 -7.99
CA LEU A 378 -13.70 7.98 -7.64
C LEU A 378 -13.90 6.75 -6.76
N ILE A 379 -14.67 6.88 -5.68
CA ILE A 379 -15.01 5.77 -4.77
C ILE A 379 -16.53 5.71 -4.59
N ASN A 380 -17.19 4.63 -5.03
CA ASN A 380 -18.60 4.36 -4.78
C ASN A 380 -18.82 3.89 -3.34
N VAL A 381 -18.94 4.84 -2.42
CA VAL A 381 -19.04 4.55 -0.98
C VAL A 381 -20.32 3.80 -0.59
N ASP A 382 -21.37 3.86 -1.42
CA ASP A 382 -22.59 3.08 -1.25
C ASP A 382 -22.42 1.59 -1.56
N LYS A 383 -21.36 1.21 -2.28
CA LYS A 383 -21.03 -0.19 -2.59
C LYS A 383 -20.03 -0.78 -1.60
N LEU A 384 -19.43 0.03 -0.71
CA LEU A 384 -18.50 -0.46 0.32
C LEU A 384 -19.26 -1.15 1.45
N VAL A 385 -18.66 -2.20 2.04
CA VAL A 385 -19.26 -2.91 3.16
C VAL A 385 -19.16 -2.09 4.44
N GLN A 386 -20.32 -1.64 4.90
CA GLN A 386 -20.50 -0.96 6.17
C GLN A 386 -21.38 -1.82 7.09
N LYS A 387 -20.87 -2.10 8.29
CA LYS A 387 -21.54 -2.83 9.37
C LYS A 387 -21.26 -2.10 10.68
N ASP A 388 -22.31 -1.51 11.25
CA ASP A 388 -22.22 -0.55 12.36
C ASP A 388 -22.55 -1.17 13.73
N ASP A 389 -22.54 -2.51 13.82
CA ASP A 389 -22.76 -3.24 15.06
C ASP A 389 -21.84 -2.73 16.16
N ARG A 390 -22.41 -2.41 17.34
CA ARG A 390 -21.71 -1.83 18.50
C ARG A 390 -20.96 -0.51 18.24
N TRP A 391 -21.35 0.29 17.25
CA TRP A 391 -20.77 1.63 17.03
C TRP A 391 -20.79 2.51 18.29
N GLU A 392 -21.81 2.38 19.13
CA GLU A 392 -21.99 3.21 20.34
C GLU A 392 -20.79 3.14 21.30
N ASP A 393 -20.03 2.03 21.26
CA ASP A 393 -18.82 1.83 22.05
C ASP A 393 -17.73 2.87 21.73
N LEU A 394 -17.76 3.48 20.53
CA LEU A 394 -16.79 4.49 20.08
C LEU A 394 -17.14 5.92 20.56
N ASN A 395 -18.35 6.16 21.06
CA ASN A 395 -18.80 7.53 21.38
C ASN A 395 -18.04 8.19 22.54
N ARG A 396 -17.40 7.39 23.40
CA ARG A 396 -16.68 7.86 24.59
C ARG A 396 -15.40 8.63 24.23
N GLY A 397 -14.84 8.41 23.04
CA GLY A 397 -13.61 9.07 22.60
C GLY A 397 -12.33 8.33 22.97
N ASP A 398 -12.43 7.19 23.65
CA ASP A 398 -11.33 6.29 24.06
C ASP A 398 -11.08 5.16 23.04
N TYR A 399 -11.52 5.35 21.79
CA TYR A 399 -11.40 4.34 20.72
C TYR A 399 -10.02 4.29 20.05
N VAL A 400 -9.08 5.09 20.54
CA VAL A 400 -7.67 5.06 20.14
C VAL A 400 -6.77 4.93 21.37
N GLY A 401 -5.85 3.98 21.31
CA GLY A 401 -4.89 3.73 22.38
C GLY A 401 -4.40 2.28 22.39
N SER A 402 -3.17 2.07 22.87
CA SER A 402 -2.51 0.77 23.06
C SER A 402 -1.65 0.80 24.31
N ALA A 403 -1.06 -0.31 24.73
CA ALA A 403 -0.15 -0.32 25.88
C ALA A 403 1.05 0.67 25.74
N LYS A 404 1.41 1.04 24.52
CA LYS A 404 2.51 1.97 24.22
C LYS A 404 2.08 3.41 24.01
N TYR A 405 0.82 3.65 23.64
CA TYR A 405 0.32 4.98 23.35
C TYR A 405 -1.06 5.18 23.97
N GLN A 406 -1.17 6.12 24.90
CA GLN A 406 -2.45 6.56 25.44
C GLN A 406 -2.66 8.01 25.04
N ILE A 407 -3.89 8.38 24.65
CA ILE A 407 -4.24 9.78 24.41
C ILE A 407 -4.45 10.52 25.74
N GLU A 408 -4.31 11.84 25.72
CA GLU A 408 -4.62 12.68 26.88
C GLU A 408 -6.13 12.68 27.17
N ASP A 409 -6.50 12.86 28.44
CA ASP A 409 -7.90 12.91 28.87
C ASP A 409 -8.69 14.00 28.13
N ASP A 410 -8.08 15.17 27.92
CA ASP A 410 -8.72 16.27 27.20
C ASP A 410 -8.86 15.97 25.69
N THR A 411 -7.91 15.23 25.09
CA THR A 411 -8.00 14.76 23.70
C THR A 411 -9.21 13.85 23.48
N GLN A 412 -9.66 13.09 24.49
CA GLN A 412 -10.85 12.25 24.38
C GLN A 412 -12.11 13.07 24.02
N ILE A 413 -12.16 14.35 24.37
CA ILE A 413 -13.27 15.25 24.02
C ILE A 413 -13.30 15.50 22.51
N LEU A 414 -12.14 15.75 21.88
CA LEU A 414 -12.01 15.86 20.43
C LEU A 414 -12.47 14.56 19.77
N MET A 415 -11.96 13.43 20.24
CA MET A 415 -12.29 12.10 19.71
C MET A 415 -13.79 11.78 19.83
N SER A 416 -14.42 12.05 20.98
CA SER A 416 -15.86 11.88 21.16
C SER A 416 -16.68 12.73 20.19
N LYS A 417 -16.26 13.98 19.92
CA LYS A 417 -16.94 14.84 18.94
C LYS A 417 -16.77 14.32 17.51
N LEU A 418 -15.58 13.80 17.16
CA LEU A 418 -15.34 13.13 15.88
C LEU A 418 -16.25 11.92 15.70
N ALA A 419 -16.36 11.05 16.72
CA ALA A 419 -17.26 9.89 16.69
C ALA A 419 -18.73 10.28 16.47
N LYS A 420 -19.19 11.33 17.16
CA LYS A 420 -20.56 11.87 16.98
C LYS A 420 -20.80 12.47 15.60
N LYS A 421 -19.78 13.06 14.98
CA LYS A 421 -19.86 13.58 13.61
C LYS A 421 -19.92 12.44 12.61
N ALA A 422 -18.99 11.50 12.72
CA ALA A 422 -18.97 10.30 11.90
C ALA A 422 -20.32 9.57 11.92
N LYS A 423 -20.92 9.35 13.09
CA LYS A 423 -22.24 8.69 13.23
C LYS A 423 -23.40 9.36 12.49
N ARG A 424 -23.31 10.67 12.21
CA ARG A 424 -24.37 11.42 11.50
C ARG A 424 -24.23 11.32 9.99
N LYS A 425 -23.11 10.79 9.50
CA LYS A 425 -22.86 10.64 8.07
C LYS A 425 -23.71 9.47 7.56
N LYS A 426 -24.05 9.53 6.27
CA LYS A 426 -24.70 8.41 5.59
C LYS A 426 -23.75 7.22 5.43
N PHE A 427 -22.47 7.52 5.20
CA PHE A 427 -21.41 6.55 5.00
C PHE A 427 -20.33 6.73 6.08
N HIS A 428 -20.02 5.64 6.78
CA HIS A 428 -19.06 5.56 7.88
C HIS A 428 -17.73 4.92 7.46
N THR A 429 -17.60 4.50 6.20
CA THR A 429 -16.39 3.86 5.67
C THR A 429 -15.75 4.64 4.53
N ILE A 430 -14.43 4.70 4.57
CA ILE A 430 -13.57 5.11 3.45
C ILE A 430 -12.66 3.93 3.08
N VAL A 431 -11.64 4.16 2.27
CA VAL A 431 -10.66 3.13 1.91
C VAL A 431 -9.26 3.46 2.43
N ASN A 432 -8.44 2.44 2.60
CA ASN A 432 -7.00 2.59 2.83
C ASN A 432 -6.30 3.17 1.57
N PRO A 433 -5.01 3.55 1.62
CA PRO A 433 -4.35 4.20 0.49
C PRO A 433 -4.28 3.44 -0.83
N CYS A 434 -4.27 2.12 -0.77
CA CYS A 434 -4.28 1.28 -1.97
C CYS A 434 -5.71 1.05 -2.48
N GLY A 435 -6.74 1.40 -1.71
CA GLY A 435 -8.14 1.33 -2.13
C GLY A 435 -8.80 -0.03 -1.96
N GLU A 436 -8.14 -1.06 -1.43
CA GLU A 436 -8.66 -2.43 -1.38
C GLU A 436 -9.48 -2.77 -0.14
N ILE A 437 -9.31 -2.06 0.99
CA ILE A 437 -10.01 -2.33 2.25
C ILE A 437 -10.94 -1.18 2.61
N ALA A 438 -12.21 -1.52 2.87
CA ALA A 438 -13.19 -0.61 3.45
C ALA A 438 -12.98 -0.51 4.96
N LEU A 439 -12.65 0.69 5.43
CA LEU A 439 -12.28 0.97 6.82
C LEU A 439 -13.13 2.10 7.38
N ASN A 440 -13.41 2.03 8.68
CA ASN A 440 -14.13 3.08 9.41
C ASN A 440 -13.40 4.42 9.28
N VAL A 441 -14.15 5.50 9.06
CA VAL A 441 -13.63 6.89 9.02
C VAL A 441 -12.92 7.29 10.31
N LEU A 442 -13.23 6.65 11.43
CA LEU A 442 -12.59 6.90 12.73
C LEU A 442 -11.23 6.24 12.88
N GLY A 443 -10.95 5.17 12.12
CA GLY A 443 -9.73 4.38 12.23
C GLY A 443 -9.99 2.88 12.03
N GLY A 444 -8.98 2.16 11.60
CA GLY A 444 -9.01 0.71 11.35
C GLY A 444 -7.77 0.27 10.57
N TYR A 445 -7.55 -1.04 10.43
CA TYR A 445 -6.36 -1.61 9.81
C TYR A 445 -6.65 -2.48 8.59
N CYS A 446 -5.74 -2.49 7.61
CA CYS A 446 -5.73 -3.51 6.58
C CYS A 446 -5.02 -4.79 7.07
N VAL A 447 -5.82 -5.78 7.47
CA VAL A 447 -5.34 -7.11 7.88
C VAL A 447 -5.46 -8.05 6.71
N ILE A 448 -4.39 -8.12 5.91
CA ILE A 448 -4.45 -8.71 4.56
C ILE A 448 -3.30 -9.69 4.28
N ALA A 449 -3.58 -10.68 3.46
CA ALA A 449 -2.60 -11.62 2.90
C ALA A 449 -3.13 -12.18 1.58
N ASP A 450 -2.24 -12.66 0.72
CA ASP A 450 -2.62 -13.25 -0.57
C ASP A 450 -2.41 -14.75 -0.57
N VAL A 451 -3.30 -15.45 -1.26
CA VAL A 451 -3.05 -16.81 -1.75
C VAL A 451 -2.46 -16.73 -3.16
N VAL A 452 -1.61 -17.70 -3.51
CA VAL A 452 -1.11 -17.89 -4.87
C VAL A 452 -1.61 -19.23 -5.38
N PRO A 453 -2.85 -19.29 -5.93
CA PRO A 453 -3.42 -20.55 -6.40
C PRO A 453 -2.57 -21.21 -7.49
N TYR A 454 -1.83 -20.42 -8.28
CA TYR A 454 -0.89 -20.92 -9.29
C TYR A 454 0.18 -21.87 -8.71
N HIS A 455 0.64 -21.61 -7.49
CA HIS A 455 1.67 -22.42 -6.83
C HIS A 455 1.14 -23.72 -6.22
N ALA A 456 -0.17 -23.89 -6.12
CA ALA A 456 -0.78 -25.10 -5.59
C ALA A 456 -0.70 -26.23 -6.62
N ASP A 457 -0.56 -27.47 -6.15
CA ASP A 457 -0.53 -28.66 -7.00
C ASP A 457 -1.95 -29.02 -7.47
N THR A 458 -2.97 -28.71 -6.67
CA THR A 458 -4.38 -28.97 -6.94
C THR A 458 -5.28 -27.79 -6.52
N LEU A 459 -6.51 -27.75 -7.03
CA LEU A 459 -7.51 -26.78 -6.57
C LEU A 459 -7.86 -26.96 -5.09
N ASP A 460 -7.80 -28.20 -4.57
CA ASP A 460 -8.07 -28.49 -3.17
C ASP A 460 -6.96 -27.93 -2.25
N GLU A 461 -5.69 -28.00 -2.67
CA GLU A 461 -4.59 -27.36 -1.94
C GLU A 461 -4.70 -25.83 -1.98
N ALA A 462 -5.15 -25.26 -3.10
CA ALA A 462 -5.42 -23.83 -3.17
C ALA A 462 -6.53 -23.43 -2.19
N GLU A 463 -7.62 -24.20 -2.11
CA GLU A 463 -8.69 -23.99 -1.13
C GLU A 463 -8.18 -24.09 0.31
N GLU A 464 -7.35 -25.08 0.63
CA GLU A 464 -6.72 -25.23 1.95
C GLU A 464 -5.89 -23.98 2.31
N ALA A 465 -5.17 -23.41 1.35
CA ALA A 465 -4.42 -22.17 1.55
C ALA A 465 -5.34 -20.98 1.87
N PHE A 466 -6.50 -20.87 1.23
CA PHE A 466 -7.53 -19.86 1.54
C PHE A 466 -8.09 -20.02 2.95
N ARG A 467 -8.29 -21.26 3.42
CA ARG A 467 -8.70 -21.52 4.81
C ARG A 467 -7.60 -21.18 5.81
N ALA A 468 -6.36 -21.61 5.54
CA ALA A 468 -5.21 -21.34 6.40
C ALA A 468 -4.94 -19.83 6.58
N VAL A 469 -5.01 -19.05 5.50
CA VAL A 469 -4.81 -17.60 5.58
C VAL A 469 -5.95 -16.91 6.31
N THR A 470 -7.19 -17.37 6.15
CA THR A 470 -8.35 -16.84 6.88
C THR A 470 -8.14 -16.95 8.39
N ARG A 471 -7.73 -18.13 8.87
CA ARG A 471 -7.41 -18.37 10.29
C ARG A 471 -6.24 -17.49 10.76
N ALA A 472 -5.19 -17.40 9.94
CA ALA A 472 -4.02 -16.58 10.25
C ALA A 472 -4.36 -15.09 10.43
N LEU A 473 -5.21 -14.54 9.56
CA LEU A 473 -5.63 -13.13 9.64
C LEU A 473 -6.54 -12.86 10.84
N ILE A 474 -7.44 -13.79 11.19
CA ILE A 474 -8.26 -13.66 12.41
C ILE A 474 -7.38 -13.61 13.67
N ARG A 475 -6.32 -14.44 13.74
CA ARG A 475 -5.37 -14.40 14.86
C ARG A 475 -4.62 -13.07 14.97
N VAL A 476 -4.32 -12.41 13.85
CA VAL A 476 -3.68 -11.08 13.87
C VAL A 476 -4.56 -10.06 14.59
N ASN A 477 -5.89 -10.18 14.50
CA ASN A 477 -6.82 -9.29 15.21
C ASN A 477 -6.88 -9.54 16.72
N LEU A 478 -6.20 -10.56 17.26
CA LEU A 478 -6.08 -10.80 18.70
C LEU A 478 -4.92 -10.03 19.36
N MET A 479 -4.11 -9.33 18.57
CA MET A 479 -2.96 -8.56 19.04
C MET A 479 -3.38 -7.25 19.73
N ASP A 480 -2.55 -6.75 20.65
CA ASP A 480 -2.72 -5.39 21.17
C ASP A 480 -2.62 -4.37 20.02
N SER A 481 -3.50 -3.38 20.02
CA SER A 481 -3.79 -2.58 18.84
C SER A 481 -4.21 -1.17 19.22
N PHE A 482 -3.67 -0.17 18.53
CA PHE A 482 -4.07 1.23 18.71
C PHE A 482 -5.56 1.45 18.41
N TYR A 483 -6.20 0.57 17.63
CA TYR A 483 -7.64 0.60 17.34
C TYR A 483 -8.39 -0.61 17.94
N SER A 484 -7.99 -1.07 19.14
CA SER A 484 -8.53 -2.30 19.76
C SER A 484 -10.07 -2.37 19.77
N LEU A 485 -10.78 -1.27 20.03
CA LEU A 485 -12.26 -1.27 20.00
C LEU A 485 -12.82 -1.59 18.61
N GLU A 486 -12.29 -0.97 17.55
CA GLU A 486 -12.74 -1.23 16.18
C GLU A 486 -12.33 -2.63 15.71
N VAL A 487 -11.12 -3.08 16.06
CA VAL A 487 -10.62 -4.41 15.72
C VAL A 487 -11.49 -5.49 16.36
N ASN A 488 -11.78 -5.39 17.67
CA ASN A 488 -12.62 -6.35 18.37
C ASN A 488 -14.09 -6.32 17.90
N ARG A 489 -14.60 -5.14 17.56
CA ARG A 489 -15.97 -4.96 17.08
C ARG A 489 -16.20 -5.59 15.72
N THR A 490 -15.20 -5.49 14.83
CA THR A 490 -15.40 -5.82 13.42
C THR A 490 -14.64 -7.04 12.94
N ASN A 491 -13.54 -7.40 13.60
CA ASN A 491 -12.63 -8.49 13.26
C ASN A 491 -12.30 -8.56 11.76
N ARG A 492 -12.19 -7.41 11.09
CA ARG A 492 -12.05 -7.35 9.62
C ARG A 492 -10.78 -8.05 9.15
N ILE A 493 -10.91 -8.78 8.04
CA ILE A 493 -9.79 -9.37 7.32
C ILE A 493 -9.95 -9.10 5.81
N GLY A 494 -8.87 -9.31 5.07
CA GLY A 494 -8.86 -9.24 3.62
C GLY A 494 -7.97 -10.33 3.03
N VAL A 495 -8.58 -11.47 2.76
CA VAL A 495 -7.97 -12.56 2.00
C VAL A 495 -7.98 -12.18 0.52
N GLY A 496 -6.81 -12.05 -0.08
CA GLY A 496 -6.64 -11.76 -1.50
C GLY A 496 -5.96 -12.88 -2.26
N MET A 497 -5.64 -12.61 -3.51
CA MET A 497 -4.81 -13.49 -4.33
C MET A 497 -3.94 -12.69 -5.29
N THR A 498 -2.84 -13.31 -5.72
CA THR A 498 -1.93 -12.78 -6.75
C THR A 498 -1.52 -13.91 -7.69
N GLY A 499 -1.02 -13.58 -8.89
CA GLY A 499 -0.71 -14.60 -9.89
C GLY A 499 -1.97 -15.22 -10.51
N VAL A 500 -3.07 -14.45 -10.59
CA VAL A 500 -4.38 -14.95 -11.03
C VAL A 500 -4.37 -15.36 -12.51
N HIS A 501 -3.61 -14.66 -13.34
CA HIS A 501 -3.51 -14.98 -14.76
C HIS A 501 -2.68 -16.25 -15.00
N GLU A 502 -1.62 -16.47 -14.23
CA GLU A 502 -0.85 -17.71 -14.24
C GLU A 502 -1.70 -18.89 -13.74
N PHE A 503 -2.53 -18.66 -12.71
CA PHE A 503 -3.47 -19.65 -12.20
C PHE A 503 -4.51 -20.04 -13.26
N ALA A 504 -5.15 -19.06 -13.90
CA ALA A 504 -6.11 -19.27 -14.97
C ALA A 504 -5.52 -20.11 -16.12
N TRP A 505 -4.29 -19.79 -16.52
CA TRP A 505 -3.61 -20.55 -17.56
C TRP A 505 -3.29 -21.98 -17.13
N LYS A 506 -2.67 -22.16 -15.95
CA LYS A 506 -2.23 -23.48 -15.47
C LYS A 506 -3.37 -24.49 -15.33
N PHE A 507 -4.50 -24.07 -14.77
CA PHE A 507 -5.59 -24.98 -14.43
C PHE A 507 -6.70 -25.06 -15.50
N PHE A 508 -6.83 -24.03 -16.35
CA PHE A 508 -7.96 -23.93 -17.28
C PHE A 508 -7.56 -23.63 -18.74
N GLY A 509 -6.32 -23.21 -19.00
CA GLY A 509 -5.86 -22.85 -20.35
C GLY A 509 -6.47 -21.56 -20.91
N TYR A 510 -6.97 -20.68 -20.04
CA TYR A 510 -7.59 -19.40 -20.41
C TYR A 510 -6.59 -18.24 -20.41
N GLY A 511 -6.64 -17.44 -21.49
CA GLY A 511 -6.02 -16.12 -21.54
C GLY A 511 -6.98 -15.02 -21.08
N PHE A 512 -6.50 -13.77 -21.03
CA PHE A 512 -7.30 -12.65 -20.50
C PHE A 512 -8.64 -12.44 -21.23
N ARG A 513 -8.63 -12.51 -22.57
CA ARG A 513 -9.87 -12.35 -23.36
C ARG A 513 -10.84 -13.51 -23.19
N ASP A 514 -10.35 -14.70 -22.84
CA ASP A 514 -11.20 -15.83 -22.46
C ASP A 514 -11.84 -15.57 -21.09
N LEU A 515 -11.09 -15.00 -20.14
CA LEU A 515 -11.54 -14.74 -18.77
C LEU A 515 -12.64 -13.67 -18.67
N ILE A 516 -12.60 -12.66 -19.53
CA ILE A 516 -13.66 -11.63 -19.58
C ILE A 516 -14.89 -12.11 -20.36
N ASP A 517 -14.85 -13.28 -20.98
CA ASP A 517 -16.02 -13.98 -21.50
C ASP A 517 -16.53 -14.94 -20.40
N GLU A 518 -17.50 -14.47 -19.62
CA GLU A 518 -18.02 -15.16 -18.43
C GLU A 518 -18.54 -16.56 -18.74
N GLU A 519 -19.25 -16.74 -19.86
CA GLU A 519 -19.80 -18.04 -20.23
C GLU A 519 -18.70 -19.02 -20.65
N LYS A 520 -17.69 -18.53 -21.38
CA LYS A 520 -16.56 -19.35 -21.81
C LYS A 520 -15.67 -19.81 -20.65
N SER A 521 -15.49 -18.95 -19.64
CA SER A 521 -14.59 -19.16 -18.49
C SER A 521 -15.34 -19.43 -17.19
N LYS A 522 -16.58 -19.94 -17.29
CA LYS A 522 -17.48 -20.11 -16.14
C LYS A 522 -16.92 -21.05 -15.07
N ASP A 523 -16.21 -22.10 -15.45
CA ASP A 523 -15.52 -23.03 -14.55
C ASP A 523 -14.40 -22.36 -13.73
N PHE A 524 -13.64 -21.44 -14.32
CA PHE A 524 -12.68 -20.59 -13.59
C PHE A 524 -13.41 -19.72 -12.56
N TRP A 525 -14.48 -19.03 -12.97
CA TRP A 525 -15.23 -18.15 -12.09
C TRP A 525 -15.93 -18.88 -10.95
N MET A 526 -16.52 -20.05 -11.22
CA MET A 526 -17.09 -20.91 -10.18
C MET A 526 -16.04 -21.50 -9.25
N THR A 527 -14.80 -21.69 -9.73
CA THR A 527 -13.67 -22.05 -8.86
C THR A 527 -13.28 -20.90 -7.94
N LEU A 528 -13.27 -19.66 -8.41
CA LEU A 528 -13.08 -18.50 -7.53
C LEU A 528 -14.21 -18.35 -6.52
N ASN A 529 -15.46 -18.63 -6.92
CA ASN A 529 -16.58 -18.68 -5.99
C ASN A 529 -16.38 -19.76 -4.91
N ARG A 530 -15.95 -20.96 -5.30
CA ARG A 530 -15.60 -22.03 -4.34
C ARG A 530 -14.56 -21.57 -3.32
N PHE A 531 -13.53 -20.83 -3.74
CA PHE A 531 -12.54 -20.27 -2.82
C PHE A 531 -13.12 -19.16 -1.93
N ASN A 532 -14.03 -18.34 -2.45
CA ASN A 532 -14.74 -17.35 -1.66
C ASN A 532 -15.59 -18.02 -0.56
N GLU A 533 -16.33 -19.08 -0.88
CA GLU A 533 -17.07 -19.89 0.10
C GLU A 533 -16.14 -20.46 1.17
N ALA A 534 -14.97 -20.97 0.78
CA ALA A 534 -14.02 -21.52 1.72
C ALA A 534 -13.51 -20.48 2.73
N VAL A 535 -13.28 -19.23 2.29
CA VAL A 535 -12.95 -18.11 3.18
C VAL A 535 -14.12 -17.81 4.11
N TYR A 536 -15.33 -17.69 3.59
CA TYR A 536 -16.52 -17.38 4.38
C TYR A 536 -16.76 -18.43 5.46
N ASP A 537 -16.84 -19.71 5.06
CA ASP A 537 -17.10 -20.83 5.96
C ASP A 537 -16.04 -20.93 7.07
N GLU A 538 -14.75 -20.79 6.70
CA GLU A 538 -13.67 -20.87 7.67
C GLU A 538 -13.68 -19.67 8.62
N ALA A 539 -14.01 -18.46 8.13
CA ALA A 539 -14.11 -17.27 8.96
C ALA A 539 -15.21 -17.42 10.01
N ILE A 540 -16.40 -17.91 9.63
CA ILE A 540 -17.50 -18.15 10.56
C ILE A 540 -17.13 -19.24 11.59
N LYS A 541 -16.60 -20.37 11.11
CA LYS A 541 -16.25 -21.51 11.96
C LYS A 541 -15.16 -21.14 12.97
N TYR A 542 -14.08 -20.51 12.51
CA TYR A 542 -12.94 -20.22 13.38
C TYR A 542 -13.21 -19.06 14.33
N SER A 543 -13.97 -18.03 13.92
CA SER A 543 -14.43 -17.00 14.85
C SER A 543 -15.26 -17.58 15.99
N LYS A 544 -16.13 -18.56 15.69
CA LYS A 544 -16.91 -19.26 16.72
C LYS A 544 -16.02 -20.08 17.66
N GLU A 545 -15.01 -20.76 17.13
CA GLU A 545 -14.02 -21.52 17.89
C GLU A 545 -13.25 -20.63 18.87
N LEU A 546 -12.83 -19.45 18.42
CA LEU A 546 -12.09 -18.47 19.22
C LEU A 546 -12.99 -17.56 20.09
N ASN A 547 -14.31 -17.67 19.96
CA ASN A 547 -15.28 -16.79 20.60
C ASN A 547 -15.05 -15.29 20.30
N VAL A 548 -14.82 -14.96 19.03
CA VAL A 548 -14.69 -13.59 18.52
C VAL A 548 -15.77 -13.30 17.48
N VAL A 549 -15.95 -12.02 17.13
CA VAL A 549 -16.91 -11.60 16.10
C VAL A 549 -16.52 -12.20 14.74
N ALA A 550 -17.50 -12.63 13.95
CA ALA A 550 -17.24 -13.00 12.56
C ALA A 550 -16.77 -11.77 11.77
N PRO A 551 -15.70 -11.85 10.96
CA PRO A 551 -15.18 -10.69 10.24
C PRO A 551 -16.25 -9.95 9.45
N HIS A 552 -16.36 -8.64 9.66
CA HIS A 552 -17.29 -7.79 8.91
C HIS A 552 -16.95 -7.76 7.42
N THR A 553 -15.67 -7.90 7.10
CA THR A 553 -15.18 -8.15 5.74
C THR A 553 -14.17 -9.29 5.72
N MET A 554 -14.08 -10.00 4.59
CA MET A 554 -13.33 -11.25 4.45
C MET A 554 -12.44 -11.34 3.21
N THR A 555 -12.93 -10.97 2.03
CA THR A 555 -12.17 -11.08 0.76
C THR A 555 -11.74 -9.70 0.24
N THR A 556 -10.66 -9.63 -0.54
CA THR A 556 -10.14 -8.40 -1.15
C THR A 556 -9.25 -8.73 -2.35
N ILE A 557 -8.76 -7.73 -3.08
CA ILE A 557 -7.52 -7.87 -3.87
C ILE A 557 -6.64 -6.64 -3.66
N LYS A 558 -5.43 -6.84 -3.12
CA LYS A 558 -4.43 -5.78 -3.00
C LYS A 558 -3.55 -5.71 -4.27
N PRO A 559 -2.91 -4.56 -4.55
CA PRO A 559 -1.90 -4.47 -5.60
C PRO A 559 -0.59 -5.07 -5.06
N ALA A 560 -0.37 -6.37 -5.28
CA ALA A 560 0.63 -7.19 -4.61
C ALA A 560 2.11 -6.91 -4.98
N GLY A 561 2.49 -5.69 -5.36
CA GLY A 561 3.73 -5.39 -6.07
C GLY A 561 5.06 -5.58 -5.33
N THR A 562 5.08 -6.03 -4.08
CA THR A 562 6.32 -6.55 -3.43
C THR A 562 6.26 -8.06 -3.30
N THR A 563 5.15 -8.60 -2.81
CA THR A 563 4.99 -10.03 -2.54
C THR A 563 4.91 -10.86 -3.82
N SER A 564 4.27 -10.35 -4.88
CA SER A 564 4.23 -11.03 -6.18
C SER A 564 5.62 -11.12 -6.83
N LYS A 565 6.45 -10.08 -6.68
CA LYS A 565 7.80 -10.00 -7.25
C LYS A 565 8.76 -11.01 -6.70
N LEU A 566 8.57 -11.47 -5.45
CA LEU A 566 9.35 -12.56 -4.85
C LEU A 566 9.35 -13.80 -5.74
N PHE A 567 8.25 -14.04 -6.47
CA PHE A 567 8.05 -15.21 -7.32
C PHE A 567 7.74 -14.85 -8.79
N GLY A 568 7.96 -13.60 -9.20
CA GLY A 568 7.78 -13.16 -10.59
C GLY A 568 6.34 -13.11 -11.10
N LEU A 569 5.35 -13.03 -10.22
CA LEU A 569 3.93 -13.18 -10.55
C LEU A 569 3.27 -11.86 -10.97
N THR A 570 2.18 -11.95 -11.74
CA THR A 570 1.24 -10.84 -11.95
C THR A 570 0.71 -10.29 -10.60
N GLU A 571 0.54 -8.96 -10.52
CA GLU A 571 0.29 -8.24 -9.26
C GLU A 571 -1.21 -8.18 -8.90
N GLY A 572 -1.66 -9.02 -7.97
CA GLY A 572 -3.04 -9.05 -7.54
C GLY A 572 -3.99 -9.37 -8.71
N TRP A 573 -4.82 -8.40 -9.08
CA TRP A 573 -5.77 -8.46 -10.20
C TRP A 573 -5.22 -7.86 -11.51
N HIS A 574 -4.02 -7.29 -11.50
CA HIS A 574 -3.48 -6.54 -12.64
C HIS A 574 -2.97 -7.46 -13.75
N LEU A 575 -3.22 -7.02 -14.98
CA LEU A 575 -2.52 -7.53 -16.15
C LEU A 575 -1.01 -7.27 -16.04
N PRO A 576 -0.17 -8.11 -16.66
CA PRO A 576 1.26 -7.83 -16.74
C PRO A 576 1.49 -6.49 -17.45
N ALA A 577 2.27 -5.61 -16.83
CA ALA A 577 2.58 -4.31 -17.44
C ALA A 577 3.42 -4.48 -18.72
N MET A 578 4.37 -5.41 -18.70
CA MET A 578 5.26 -5.76 -19.82
C MET A 578 5.55 -7.26 -19.83
N ALA A 579 5.76 -7.82 -21.01
CA ALA A 579 6.09 -9.23 -21.20
C ALA A 579 7.61 -9.49 -21.15
N TRP A 580 8.40 -8.66 -21.82
CA TRP A 580 9.86 -8.72 -21.82
C TRP A 580 10.40 -7.30 -21.73
N TYR A 581 11.33 -7.06 -20.81
CA TYR A 581 11.91 -5.74 -20.60
C TYR A 581 13.33 -5.83 -20.06
N LEU A 582 14.13 -4.79 -20.33
CA LEU A 582 15.37 -4.52 -19.61
C LEU A 582 15.06 -3.70 -18.38
N ARG A 583 15.46 -4.21 -17.22
CA ARG A 583 15.41 -3.43 -15.99
C ARG A 583 16.75 -2.77 -15.75
N TRP A 584 16.78 -1.45 -15.78
CA TRP A 584 17.98 -0.67 -15.56
C TRP A 584 18.17 -0.39 -14.06
N VAL A 585 19.29 -0.86 -13.51
CA VAL A 585 19.67 -0.66 -12.10
C VAL A 585 20.86 0.28 -12.06
N GLN A 586 20.75 1.35 -11.26
CA GLN A 586 21.83 2.31 -11.05
C GLN A 586 22.88 1.74 -10.11
N PHE A 587 24.14 1.87 -10.53
CA PHE A 587 25.34 1.63 -9.74
C PHE A 587 26.17 2.91 -9.72
N ARG A 588 26.90 3.12 -8.63
CA ARG A 588 27.94 4.15 -8.61
C ARG A 588 29.06 3.70 -9.55
N GLU A 589 29.66 4.62 -10.30
CA GLU A 589 30.68 4.30 -11.31
C GLU A 589 31.89 3.52 -10.75
N ASP A 590 32.18 3.65 -9.45
CA ASP A 590 33.23 2.94 -8.73
C ASP A 590 32.82 1.55 -8.20
N ASP A 591 31.58 1.12 -8.41
CA ASP A 591 31.07 -0.15 -7.91
C ASP A 591 31.71 -1.35 -8.64
N PRO A 592 32.38 -2.28 -7.93
CA PRO A 592 33.05 -3.42 -8.54
C PRO A 592 32.09 -4.33 -9.33
N LEU A 593 30.80 -4.37 -8.98
CA LEU A 593 29.80 -5.20 -9.64
C LEU A 593 29.55 -4.80 -11.09
N ILE A 594 29.81 -3.54 -11.46
CA ILE A 594 29.67 -3.07 -12.85
C ILE A 594 30.56 -3.91 -13.77
N ARG A 595 31.80 -4.19 -13.35
CA ARG A 595 32.75 -4.97 -14.15
C ARG A 595 32.30 -6.41 -14.28
N GLU A 596 31.80 -7.00 -13.20
CA GLU A 596 31.28 -8.37 -13.18
C GLU A 596 30.09 -8.52 -14.13
N TYR A 597 29.09 -7.64 -14.04
CA TYR A 597 27.92 -7.70 -14.91
C TYR A 597 28.27 -7.41 -16.37
N THR A 598 29.13 -6.44 -16.64
CA THR A 598 29.56 -6.14 -18.02
C THR A 598 30.31 -7.33 -18.62
N LYS A 599 31.18 -7.98 -17.83
CA LYS A 599 31.90 -9.20 -18.24
C LYS A 599 30.93 -10.36 -18.50
N ALA A 600 29.94 -10.55 -17.63
CA ALA A 600 28.87 -11.53 -17.79
C ALA A 600 27.92 -11.22 -18.97
N GLY A 601 28.06 -10.07 -19.64
CA GLY A 601 27.34 -9.73 -20.86
C GLY A 601 26.04 -8.96 -20.66
N TYR A 602 25.80 -8.42 -19.47
CA TYR A 602 24.67 -7.53 -19.22
C TYR A 602 24.88 -6.18 -19.94
N PRO A 603 23.84 -5.61 -20.58
CA PRO A 603 23.88 -4.25 -21.11
C PRO A 603 24.28 -3.22 -20.05
N ALA A 604 25.15 -2.28 -20.41
CA ALA A 604 25.57 -1.17 -19.54
C ALA A 604 25.46 0.16 -20.28
N LYS A 605 24.98 1.22 -19.61
CA LYS A 605 24.95 2.60 -20.15
C LYS A 605 25.48 3.57 -19.09
N ASN A 606 26.24 4.57 -19.51
CA ASN A 606 26.64 5.69 -18.63
C ASN A 606 25.60 6.79 -18.74
N LEU A 607 25.24 7.39 -17.61
CA LEU A 607 24.28 8.49 -17.57
C LEU A 607 25.00 9.84 -17.67
N THR A 608 24.52 10.71 -18.53
CA THR A 608 24.97 12.09 -18.75
C THR A 608 24.31 13.05 -17.76
N GLN A 609 23.05 12.82 -17.37
CA GLN A 609 22.35 13.64 -16.39
C GLN A 609 22.77 13.32 -14.94
N TYR A 610 23.18 12.07 -14.68
CA TYR A 610 23.63 11.61 -13.37
C TYR A 610 25.13 11.29 -13.40
N GLN A 611 25.95 12.33 -13.25
CA GLN A 611 27.42 12.17 -13.23
C GLN A 611 27.83 11.12 -12.17
N SER A 612 28.81 10.27 -12.51
CA SER A 612 29.28 9.14 -11.68
C SER A 612 28.29 7.99 -11.46
N THR A 613 27.31 7.82 -12.36
CA THR A 613 26.34 6.71 -12.30
C THR A 613 26.37 5.88 -13.59
N VAL A 614 26.47 4.57 -13.44
CA VAL A 614 26.35 3.59 -14.54
C VAL A 614 25.09 2.76 -14.31
N ILE A 615 24.32 2.51 -15.35
CA ILE A 615 23.16 1.62 -15.27
C ILE A 615 23.46 0.28 -15.93
N ILE A 616 23.07 -0.81 -15.27
CA ILE A 616 23.13 -2.17 -15.81
C ILE A 616 21.71 -2.64 -16.11
N GLY A 617 21.49 -3.14 -17.33
CA GLY A 617 20.22 -3.65 -17.82
C GLY A 617 20.09 -5.15 -17.56
N PHE A 618 19.10 -5.54 -16.77
CA PHE A 618 18.81 -6.95 -16.48
C PHE A 618 17.62 -7.40 -17.33
N PRO A 619 17.81 -8.32 -18.30
CA PRO A 619 16.70 -8.91 -19.04
C PRO A 619 15.75 -9.60 -18.08
N THR A 620 14.49 -9.16 -18.08
CA THR A 620 13.48 -9.61 -17.13
C THR A 620 12.20 -9.98 -17.86
N ALA A 621 11.58 -11.07 -17.39
CA ALA A 621 10.28 -11.53 -17.83
C ALA A 621 9.49 -12.02 -16.59
N PRO A 622 8.23 -11.62 -16.40
CA PRO A 622 7.37 -12.20 -15.37
C PRO A 622 7.06 -13.66 -15.72
N THR A 623 6.71 -14.46 -14.72
CA THR A 623 6.40 -15.89 -14.88
C THR A 623 5.35 -16.13 -15.96
N ILE A 624 4.31 -15.30 -16.05
CA ILE A 624 3.31 -15.43 -17.11
C ILE A 624 3.90 -15.44 -18.54
N ALA A 625 4.97 -14.69 -18.79
CA ALA A 625 5.59 -14.60 -20.12
C ALA A 625 6.35 -15.90 -20.50
N SER A 626 6.69 -16.76 -19.52
CA SER A 626 7.32 -18.05 -19.76
C SER A 626 6.31 -19.22 -19.88
N LEU A 627 5.01 -18.97 -19.70
CA LEU A 627 3.97 -20.00 -19.74
C LEU A 627 3.54 -20.44 -21.15
N ASN A 628 4.20 -19.96 -22.20
CA ASN A 628 3.91 -20.30 -23.61
C ASN A 628 2.45 -20.10 -24.02
N MET A 629 1.84 -18.99 -23.60
CA MET A 629 0.43 -18.66 -23.88
C MET A 629 0.17 -18.28 -25.35
N GLY A 630 1.21 -18.07 -26.16
CA GLY A 630 1.08 -17.54 -27.52
C GLY A 630 0.34 -16.18 -27.53
N ASP A 631 -0.55 -15.99 -28.49
CA ASP A 631 -1.31 -14.75 -28.69
C ASP A 631 -2.40 -14.50 -27.63
N LYS A 632 -2.55 -15.40 -26.65
CA LYS A 632 -3.52 -15.27 -25.55
C LYS A 632 -3.03 -14.42 -24.39
N MET A 633 -1.74 -14.11 -24.33
CA MET A 633 -1.21 -13.17 -23.34
C MET A 633 -1.60 -11.75 -23.74
N VAL A 634 -2.14 -10.99 -22.78
CA VAL A 634 -2.49 -9.58 -22.97
C VAL A 634 -1.83 -8.78 -21.86
N THR A 635 -1.15 -7.70 -22.22
CA THR A 635 -0.57 -6.75 -21.27
C THR A 635 -1.55 -5.64 -20.93
N ALA A 636 -1.28 -4.92 -19.84
CA ALA A 636 -2.06 -3.72 -19.48
C ALA A 636 -2.01 -2.63 -20.58
N GLY A 637 -0.97 -2.65 -21.42
CA GLY A 637 -0.81 -1.76 -22.58
C GLY A 637 -1.78 -2.07 -23.73
N GLU A 638 -2.16 -3.34 -23.87
CA GLU A 638 -2.96 -3.87 -24.98
C GLU A 638 -4.44 -4.02 -24.66
N ALA A 639 -4.79 -4.18 -23.38
CA ALA A 639 -6.18 -4.26 -22.95
C ALA A 639 -6.89 -2.91 -23.06
N THR A 640 -8.07 -2.90 -23.68
CA THR A 640 -8.91 -1.71 -23.72
C THR A 640 -9.47 -1.39 -22.32
N PRO A 641 -9.85 -0.14 -22.04
CA PRO A 641 -10.50 0.18 -20.77
C PRO A 641 -11.77 -0.63 -20.50
N GLU A 642 -12.58 -0.90 -21.52
CA GLU A 642 -13.80 -1.71 -21.39
C GLU A 642 -13.48 -3.15 -20.95
N GLU A 643 -12.48 -3.79 -21.55
CA GLU A 643 -12.02 -5.12 -21.14
C GLU A 643 -11.56 -5.12 -19.68
N GLN A 644 -10.84 -4.09 -19.25
CA GLN A 644 -10.38 -3.94 -17.86
C GLN A 644 -11.54 -3.71 -16.88
N TYR A 645 -12.55 -2.90 -17.25
CA TYR A 645 -13.75 -2.74 -16.42
C TYR A 645 -14.55 -4.03 -16.31
N LYS A 646 -14.72 -4.78 -17.41
CA LYS A 646 -15.41 -6.08 -17.39
C LYS A 646 -14.70 -7.07 -16.48
N TRP A 647 -13.36 -7.09 -16.52
CA TRP A 647 -12.54 -7.89 -15.61
C TRP A 647 -12.76 -7.53 -14.13
N LEU A 648 -12.93 -6.24 -13.81
CA LEU A 648 -13.27 -5.80 -12.45
C LEU A 648 -14.67 -6.22 -12.03
N MET A 649 -15.67 -6.06 -12.91
CA MET A 649 -17.05 -6.46 -12.60
C MET A 649 -17.17 -7.95 -12.30
N LEU A 650 -16.49 -8.81 -13.07
CA LEU A 650 -16.47 -10.25 -12.83
C LEU A 650 -15.73 -10.61 -11.53
N GLY A 651 -14.59 -9.95 -11.26
CA GLY A 651 -13.90 -10.09 -9.98
C GLY A 651 -14.76 -9.68 -8.79
N GLU A 652 -15.50 -8.58 -8.89
CA GLU A 652 -16.42 -8.14 -7.84
C GLU A 652 -17.57 -9.15 -7.65
N LYS A 653 -18.13 -9.68 -8.75
CA LYS A 653 -19.19 -10.68 -8.72
C LYS A 653 -18.74 -11.98 -8.04
N TYR A 654 -17.69 -12.64 -8.55
CA TYR A 654 -17.35 -14.00 -8.15
C TYR A 654 -16.40 -14.08 -6.96
N TRP A 655 -15.48 -13.11 -6.81
CA TRP A 655 -14.47 -13.16 -5.74
C TRP A 655 -14.78 -12.24 -4.57
N ILE A 656 -15.21 -11.00 -4.81
CA ILE A 656 -15.51 -10.07 -3.70
C ILE A 656 -16.84 -10.43 -3.05
N ASN A 657 -17.91 -10.57 -3.84
CA ASN A 657 -19.24 -10.87 -3.31
C ASN A 657 -19.49 -12.38 -3.18
N GLY A 658 -19.03 -13.18 -4.15
CA GLY A 658 -19.51 -14.54 -4.33
C GLY A 658 -20.90 -14.58 -4.98
N VAL A 659 -21.27 -15.75 -5.48
CA VAL A 659 -22.55 -16.01 -6.15
C VAL A 659 -23.35 -17.12 -5.47
N ASP A 660 -24.67 -17.08 -5.61
CA ASP A 660 -25.58 -18.12 -5.15
C ASP A 660 -25.76 -19.24 -6.19
N GLU A 661 -26.67 -20.18 -5.89
CA GLU A 661 -27.01 -21.32 -6.76
C GLU A 661 -27.55 -20.92 -8.15
N ASN A 662 -28.07 -19.70 -8.30
CA ASN A 662 -28.57 -19.15 -9.55
C ASN A 662 -27.52 -18.31 -10.30
N ASN A 663 -26.28 -18.26 -9.79
CA ASN A 663 -25.19 -17.44 -10.32
C ASN A 663 -25.43 -15.92 -10.16
N ASP A 664 -26.28 -15.53 -9.21
CA ASP A 664 -26.51 -14.14 -8.83
C ASP A 664 -25.58 -13.74 -7.67
N PRO A 665 -25.09 -12.48 -7.61
CA PRO A 665 -24.30 -12.02 -6.47
C PRO A 665 -25.02 -12.25 -5.15
N LYS A 666 -24.31 -12.77 -4.15
CA LYS A 666 -24.89 -13.00 -2.82
C LYS A 666 -25.46 -11.71 -2.22
N LYS A 667 -26.58 -11.85 -1.50
CA LYS A 667 -27.21 -10.74 -0.77
C LYS A 667 -26.40 -10.29 0.44
N GLU A 668 -25.76 -11.23 1.13
CA GLU A 668 -24.87 -10.89 2.24
C GLU A 668 -23.56 -10.32 1.68
N THR A 669 -23.16 -9.16 2.17
CA THR A 669 -21.93 -8.50 1.74
C THR A 669 -20.86 -8.58 2.82
N TYR A 670 -19.74 -9.21 2.46
CA TYR A 670 -18.53 -9.32 3.28
C TYR A 670 -17.25 -9.07 2.48
N GLY A 671 -17.35 -8.83 1.16
CA GLY A 671 -16.19 -8.46 0.37
C GLY A 671 -15.73 -7.03 0.64
N ASN A 672 -14.42 -6.81 0.64
CA ASN A 672 -13.82 -5.47 0.62
C ASN A 672 -13.82 -4.92 -0.83
N GLN A 673 -12.66 -4.71 -1.45
CA GLN A 673 -12.57 -4.15 -2.80
C GLN A 673 -11.40 -4.76 -3.57
N ILE A 674 -11.41 -4.62 -4.90
CA ILE A 674 -10.27 -4.82 -5.78
C ILE A 674 -9.54 -3.49 -5.97
N SER A 675 -8.28 -3.40 -5.54
CA SER A 675 -7.40 -2.31 -5.93
C SER A 675 -6.90 -2.53 -7.35
N TYR A 676 -7.23 -1.59 -8.24
CA TYR A 676 -6.87 -1.68 -9.64
C TYR A 676 -6.55 -0.31 -10.23
N THR A 677 -5.44 -0.24 -10.97
CA THR A 677 -5.06 0.90 -11.79
C THR A 677 -5.33 0.57 -13.25
N LEU A 678 -6.42 1.11 -13.78
CA LEU A 678 -6.78 0.99 -15.20
C LEU A 678 -5.95 1.95 -16.03
N LYS A 679 -5.34 1.42 -17.09
CA LYS A 679 -4.50 2.18 -18.02
C LYS A 679 -5.26 2.49 -19.30
N TYR A 680 -5.15 3.72 -19.79
CA TYR A 680 -5.71 4.15 -21.08
C TYR A 680 -4.67 4.92 -21.89
N LYS A 681 -4.74 4.87 -23.21
CA LYS A 681 -3.82 5.61 -24.10
C LYS A 681 -4.40 6.99 -24.43
N PRO A 682 -3.76 8.09 -24.01
CA PRO A 682 -4.27 9.44 -24.30
C PRO A 682 -4.28 9.79 -25.80
N THR A 683 -3.49 9.09 -26.62
CA THR A 683 -3.45 9.24 -28.08
C THR A 683 -4.65 8.59 -28.78
N GLU A 684 -5.29 7.61 -28.14
CA GLU A 684 -6.44 6.89 -28.69
C GLU A 684 -7.77 7.33 -28.05
N ILE A 685 -7.72 7.81 -26.80
CA ILE A 685 -8.89 8.17 -26.00
C ILE A 685 -8.81 9.67 -25.67
N ASP A 686 -9.60 10.45 -26.39
CA ASP A 686 -9.77 11.88 -26.09
C ASP A 686 -10.56 12.10 -24.78
N TYR A 687 -10.62 13.36 -24.35
CA TYR A 687 -11.34 13.73 -23.12
C TYR A 687 -12.81 13.33 -23.12
N LYS A 688 -13.50 13.42 -24.26
CA LYS A 688 -14.93 13.08 -24.35
C LYS A 688 -15.11 11.59 -24.11
N HIS A 689 -14.37 10.75 -24.82
CA HIS A 689 -14.43 9.29 -24.67
C HIS A 689 -13.99 8.85 -23.27
N PHE A 690 -12.97 9.50 -22.69
CA PHE A 690 -12.57 9.27 -21.30
C PHE A 690 -13.73 9.54 -20.33
N ARG A 691 -14.40 10.68 -20.47
CA ARG A 691 -15.55 11.04 -19.61
C ARG A 691 -16.72 10.08 -19.80
N ASP A 692 -17.07 9.75 -21.04
CA ASP A 692 -18.16 8.83 -21.36
C ASP A 692 -17.90 7.44 -20.76
N MET A 693 -16.67 6.95 -20.86
CA MET A 693 -16.21 5.71 -20.23
C MET A 693 -16.35 5.76 -18.70
N LEU A 694 -15.95 6.85 -18.04
CA LEU A 694 -16.10 6.98 -16.58
C LEU A 694 -17.57 6.87 -16.18
N VAL A 695 -18.48 7.58 -16.85
CA VAL A 695 -19.92 7.54 -16.55
C VAL A 695 -20.50 6.14 -16.77
N GLN A 696 -20.12 5.50 -17.89
CA GLN A 696 -20.64 4.19 -18.25
C GLN A 696 -20.20 3.09 -17.28
N TYR A 697 -18.93 3.07 -16.87
CA TYR A 697 -18.36 1.91 -16.17
C TYR A 697 -18.06 2.12 -14.69
N GLN A 698 -17.67 3.33 -14.24
CA GLN A 698 -17.32 3.53 -12.81
C GLN A 698 -18.51 3.38 -11.88
N SER A 699 -19.74 3.62 -12.36
CA SER A 699 -20.96 3.43 -11.57
C SER A 699 -21.26 1.95 -11.25
N GLN A 700 -20.61 1.02 -11.95
CA GLN A 700 -20.88 -0.41 -11.83
C GLN A 700 -19.98 -1.08 -10.79
N ILE A 701 -18.77 -0.56 -10.56
CA ILE A 701 -17.76 -1.12 -9.64
C ILE A 701 -17.62 -0.30 -8.35
N ARG A 702 -16.90 -0.80 -7.35
CA ARG A 702 -16.65 -0.10 -6.07
C ARG A 702 -15.69 1.07 -6.24
N ALA A 703 -14.50 0.84 -6.79
CA ALA A 703 -13.58 1.92 -7.17
C ALA A 703 -12.53 1.42 -8.16
N CYS A 704 -11.99 2.34 -8.96
CA CYS A 704 -10.88 2.10 -9.87
C CYS A 704 -10.10 3.40 -10.09
N SER A 705 -8.77 3.34 -10.04
CA SER A 705 -7.91 4.45 -10.43
C SER A 705 -7.71 4.42 -11.94
N VAL A 706 -8.04 5.50 -12.65
CA VAL A 706 -7.94 5.55 -14.12
C VAL A 706 -6.78 6.46 -14.49
N MET A 707 -5.73 5.90 -15.03
CA MET A 707 -4.45 6.58 -15.20
C MET A 707 -4.01 6.55 -16.66
N PRO A 708 -3.54 7.68 -17.23
CA PRO A 708 -2.99 7.68 -18.57
C PRO A 708 -1.74 6.79 -18.65
N GLN A 709 -1.59 6.09 -19.76
CA GLN A 709 -0.31 5.54 -20.18
C GLN A 709 0.58 6.73 -20.55
N ILE A 710 1.74 6.81 -19.89
CA ILE A 710 2.72 7.85 -20.16
C ILE A 710 3.74 7.22 -21.10
N ASP A 711 3.83 7.74 -22.32
CA ASP A 711 4.91 7.41 -23.24
C ASP A 711 6.06 8.36 -22.94
N VAL A 712 7.05 7.87 -22.19
CA VAL A 712 8.11 8.71 -21.64
C VAL A 712 9.40 8.53 -22.42
N ALA A 713 9.36 8.94 -23.68
CA ALA A 713 10.54 9.14 -24.52
C ALA A 713 11.47 10.29 -24.01
N ALA A 714 11.07 10.97 -22.93
CA ALA A 714 11.71 12.16 -22.35
C ALA A 714 12.87 11.88 -21.37
N PHE A 715 13.03 10.65 -20.86
CA PHE A 715 14.11 10.35 -19.91
C PHE A 715 15.32 9.76 -20.62
N GLU A 716 16.53 10.10 -20.13
CA GLU A 716 17.78 9.50 -20.60
C GLU A 716 17.76 7.96 -20.59
N TYR A 717 17.03 7.37 -19.64
CA TYR A 717 16.67 5.97 -19.64
C TYR A 717 15.41 5.72 -18.80
N GLN A 718 14.74 4.59 -19.07
CA GLN A 718 13.63 4.12 -18.25
C GLN A 718 14.12 3.08 -17.25
N PRO A 719 13.67 3.06 -15.97
CA PRO A 719 13.98 1.98 -15.05
C PRO A 719 13.58 0.60 -15.59
N GLU A 720 12.55 0.55 -16.44
CA GLU A 720 12.09 -0.64 -17.15
C GLU A 720 11.82 -0.27 -18.62
N GLU A 721 12.57 -0.87 -19.55
CA GLU A 721 12.51 -0.61 -20.99
C GLU A 721 11.98 -1.84 -21.71
N ALA A 722 10.82 -1.76 -22.35
CA ALA A 722 10.23 -2.88 -23.07
C ALA A 722 11.13 -3.33 -24.23
N ILE A 723 11.27 -4.65 -24.42
CA ILE A 723 12.06 -5.26 -25.49
C ILE A 723 11.27 -6.37 -26.18
N THR A 724 11.70 -6.77 -27.38
CA THR A 724 11.08 -7.92 -28.06
C THR A 724 11.47 -9.24 -27.39
N LYS A 725 10.63 -10.27 -27.52
CA LYS A 725 10.95 -11.64 -27.09
C LYS A 725 12.28 -12.13 -27.67
N ALA A 726 12.52 -11.88 -28.96
CA ALA A 726 13.76 -12.28 -29.63
C ALA A 726 14.99 -11.62 -28.99
N SER A 727 14.91 -10.31 -28.73
CA SER A 727 15.98 -9.57 -28.03
C SER A 727 16.20 -10.08 -26.61
N TYR A 728 15.14 -10.38 -25.86
CA TYR A 728 15.23 -10.96 -24.53
C TYR A 728 15.93 -12.33 -24.55
N GLU A 729 15.54 -13.22 -25.45
CA GLU A 729 16.10 -14.56 -25.60
C GLU A 729 17.56 -14.52 -26.09
N GLU A 730 17.90 -13.58 -26.98
CA GLU A 730 19.26 -13.36 -27.42
C GLU A 730 20.15 -12.90 -26.25
N MET A 731 19.74 -11.87 -25.51
CA MET A 731 20.48 -11.36 -24.36
C MET A 731 20.61 -12.42 -23.26
N SER A 732 19.53 -13.12 -22.94
CA SER A 732 19.55 -14.17 -21.91
C SER A 732 20.46 -15.33 -22.29
N ARG A 733 20.47 -15.75 -23.56
CA ARG A 733 21.41 -16.77 -24.07
C ARG A 733 22.85 -16.29 -24.06
N ALA A 734 23.10 -15.03 -24.44
CA ALA A 734 24.44 -14.45 -24.43
C ALA A 734 25.02 -14.39 -23.01
N ILE A 735 24.21 -13.95 -22.03
CA ILE A 735 24.58 -13.92 -20.62
C ILE A 735 24.83 -15.34 -20.10
N GLY A 736 23.90 -16.27 -20.35
CA GLY A 736 24.03 -17.67 -19.92
C GLY A 736 25.29 -18.35 -20.48
N ARG A 737 25.63 -18.13 -21.76
CA ARG A 737 26.87 -18.65 -22.37
C ARG A 737 28.12 -18.07 -21.71
N LYS A 738 28.17 -16.76 -21.48
CA LYS A 738 29.33 -16.11 -20.85
C LYS A 738 29.53 -16.54 -19.41
N MET A 739 28.45 -16.71 -18.65
CA MET A 739 28.52 -17.25 -17.29
C MET A 739 29.00 -18.70 -17.30
N ALA A 740 28.52 -19.54 -18.22
CA ALA A 740 29.00 -20.91 -18.38
C ALA A 740 30.47 -20.98 -18.85
N GLU A 741 30.93 -20.05 -19.69
CA GLU A 741 32.34 -19.93 -20.10
C GLU A 741 33.25 -19.45 -18.97
N ASP A 742 32.79 -18.56 -18.08
CA ASP A 742 33.54 -18.14 -16.89
C ASP A 742 33.64 -19.27 -15.86
N ILE A 743 32.55 -20.02 -15.61
CA ILE A 743 32.58 -21.25 -14.80
C ILE A 743 33.50 -22.29 -15.45
N GLY A 744 33.43 -22.43 -16.78
CA GLY A 744 34.29 -23.32 -17.56
C GLY A 744 35.77 -22.93 -17.54
N LYS A 745 36.11 -21.64 -17.42
CA LYS A 745 37.49 -21.16 -17.24
C LYS A 745 37.99 -21.40 -15.81
N GLU A 746 37.16 -21.19 -14.80
CA GLU A 746 37.51 -21.54 -13.42
C GLU A 746 37.73 -23.06 -13.25
N HIS A 747 37.01 -23.89 -14.01
CA HIS A 747 37.22 -25.35 -14.05
C HIS A 747 38.41 -25.80 -14.92
N VAL A 748 38.95 -24.95 -15.78
CA VAL A 748 40.18 -25.21 -16.55
C VAL A 748 41.43 -24.70 -15.81
N ASP A 749 41.28 -23.75 -14.88
CA ASP A 749 42.35 -23.21 -14.03
C ASP A 749 42.43 -23.87 -12.63
N CYS A 750 41.68 -24.97 -12.39
CA CYS A 750 41.75 -25.77 -11.16
C CYS A 750 42.03 -27.26 -11.45
N ASP A 751 43.21 -27.57 -11.98
CA ASP A 751 43.84 -28.89 -11.83
C ASP A 751 44.28 -29.08 -10.37
N ASN A 752 43.30 -29.34 -9.49
CA ASN A 752 43.34 -30.20 -8.29
C ASN A 752 42.21 -29.83 -7.32
N GLY A 753 41.04 -30.45 -7.56
CA GLY A 753 40.26 -31.10 -6.51
C GLY A 753 39.63 -30.24 -5.41
N ALA A 754 38.45 -29.70 -5.70
CA ALA A 754 37.21 -29.73 -4.89
C ALA A 754 36.40 -28.45 -5.14
N CYS A 755 35.34 -28.55 -5.95
CA CYS A 755 34.36 -27.48 -6.16
C CYS A 755 32.95 -27.99 -5.79
N PRO A 756 32.15 -27.23 -5.00
CA PRO A 756 30.81 -27.62 -4.62
C PRO A 756 29.71 -26.86 -5.41
N VAL A 757 28.63 -27.61 -5.74
CA VAL A 757 27.24 -27.21 -6.11
C VAL A 757 27.07 -26.53 -7.50
N ASP A 758 26.30 -27.08 -8.45
CA ASP A 758 24.84 -26.85 -8.54
C ASP A 758 24.01 -27.86 -9.39
N PHE A 759 22.77 -28.02 -8.92
CA PHE A 759 21.44 -28.44 -9.43
C PHE A 759 21.20 -29.32 -10.70
N ASP A 760 20.45 -30.40 -10.40
CA ASP A 760 19.34 -31.08 -11.08
C ASP A 760 19.47 -31.68 -12.50
N ILE A 761 19.22 -33.00 -12.57
CA ILE A 761 18.23 -33.68 -13.43
C ILE A 761 17.99 -35.09 -12.87
N GLU A 762 16.72 -35.49 -12.80
CA GLU A 762 16.26 -36.85 -12.47
C GLU A 762 16.99 -37.91 -13.31
N ASP A 763 17.51 -38.96 -12.67
CA ASP A 763 17.70 -40.24 -13.36
C ASP A 763 17.21 -41.42 -12.52
N LYS A 764 16.13 -42.03 -12.99
CA LYS A 764 15.60 -43.30 -12.51
C LYS A 764 16.47 -44.42 -13.06
N SER A 765 17.59 -44.72 -12.42
CA SER A 765 18.17 -46.07 -12.45
C SER A 765 19.28 -46.24 -11.41
N ALA A 766 18.96 -46.84 -10.24
CA ALA A 766 19.88 -47.67 -9.44
C ALA A 766 19.23 -48.06 -8.09
N LEU A 767 18.15 -48.84 -8.14
CA LEU A 767 17.82 -49.77 -7.07
C LEU A 767 18.45 -51.11 -7.43
N GLN A 768 19.71 -51.35 -7.05
CA GLN A 768 20.28 -52.69 -6.85
C GLN A 768 21.72 -52.63 -6.31
N GLY A 769 21.92 -53.23 -5.13
CA GLY A 769 23.23 -53.69 -4.63
C GLY A 769 23.75 -52.92 -3.42
N ILE A 770 23.58 -53.38 -2.18
CA ILE A 770 24.48 -54.25 -1.39
C ILE A 770 24.49 -53.59 0.01
N ARG A 771 23.74 -54.07 1.01
CA ARG A 771 24.18 -55.01 2.06
C ARG A 771 25.60 -54.75 2.60
N ALA A 772 25.69 -53.98 3.68
CA ALA A 772 26.35 -54.33 4.95
C ALA A 772 25.99 -53.28 6.01
#